data_AF-A0A2T1D2M2-F1
#
_entry.id   AF-A0A2T1D2M2-F1
#
_cell.length_a   1.000
_cell.length_b   1.000
_cell.length_c   1.000
_cell.angle_alpha   90.00
_cell.angle_beta   90.00
_cell.angle_gamma   90.00
#
_symmetry.space_group_name_H-M   'P 1'
#
loop_
_entity.id
_entity.type
_entity.pdbx_description
1 polymer ?
#
loop_
_entity_poly.entity_id
_entity_poly.type
_entity_poly.pdbx_seq_one_letter_code
_entity_poly.pdbx_strand_id
1 'polypeptide(L)'
;MSTTQPSTGRSLGIGLTGINDWSTEIPFVDAFKSSRSWIPQRSTAWDTGEKLDIDANGWLRSLPPSATSPTTPPTYASTLLLNNEGQYRSGRYVVMYEGEGTVTYGLDAKKLDAASRSGRDVLQVDSKAGNGILLSIHATDPNRTGNYIRNIRVYHEEDLPLVEMGMKFNPDFLQKVKEFGTLRFMDWMETNHSKVKNWNDRSKPTDASWAGKGAPIELMVEIANQTGCSPWFNMPHQATDDYIRKFATYVRDHLDPKLTAYVEFSNEVWNWQFDQSHYAVQQAKAKWGEVEGGYMQWYGMRSAQMSQIWKSVFGQQSDRVVSVLSTQTGWQGLENYVLNTPAWVAQGNQPAWKAMDAYAITGYFSGALGNPENMATVRSWLKEPDGGFGKAFQQLQTGKVIPGTEQESVEGTIGRIQYHANVAKQHGLQLVAYEGGQHIVGHGGAENDAELSNFFMALNRRPEMKNLYQRLLDGWKQSGGTLFNHFVGVSRSSKWGSWGALENLNQTTSPKYGALMDFIGKNDRWWTEPSSGIKLGLHQRGTAAADTLRGNQDGDLLIGNAGNDSLYGAAGNDSLHGGANDDHLEGGDGNDVLVGAIGQDRLLGMSGNDRLIGGDGNDWLNGGLGADGMTGGRGADRFVYAGADVVKAHANSLMASPDRVTDFKGAEGDRFQLDYDNNLSTPNLPIGLFHAGSRAEGQLAQAIGAAFADKDQKQTGSQALKAREAVFLSWQAKTYLVVNDQTAGFSATNDLVINVTGMQMQAGDASAGSLNVSNYFV
;
A
#
# COMPACT_ATOMS: atom_id res chain seq x y z
N MET A 1 -24.82 -6.68 31.20
CA MET A 1 -23.63 -5.81 31.36
C MET A 1 -23.30 -5.29 29.98
N SER A 2 -23.34 -3.97 29.79
CA SER A 2 -23.13 -3.32 28.50
C SER A 2 -21.65 -3.41 28.10
N THR A 3 -21.32 -4.33 27.20
CA THR A 3 -20.06 -4.29 26.44
C THR A 3 -20.21 -3.21 25.38
N THR A 4 -19.85 -1.98 25.74
CA THR A 4 -19.60 -0.93 24.75
C THR A 4 -18.49 -1.43 23.83
N GLN A 5 -18.81 -1.67 22.56
CA GLN A 5 -17.76 -1.77 21.54
C GLN A 5 -16.92 -0.47 21.57
N PRO A 6 -15.59 -0.54 21.36
CA PRO A 6 -14.79 0.66 21.19
C PRO A 6 -15.38 1.51 20.05
N SER A 7 -15.50 2.82 20.26
CA SER A 7 -15.90 3.77 19.21
C SER A 7 -15.01 3.63 17.99
N THR A 8 -15.56 3.41 16.80
CA THR A 8 -14.83 3.26 15.53
C THR A 8 -14.47 4.63 14.90
N GLY A 9 -14.25 5.66 15.73
CA GLY A 9 -14.34 7.08 15.37
C GLY A 9 -13.27 7.60 14.41
N ARG A 10 -13.29 7.15 13.16
CA ARG A 10 -12.45 7.55 12.02
C ARG A 10 -12.81 8.94 11.47
N SER A 11 -12.75 9.93 12.36
CA SER A 11 -13.20 11.31 12.15
C SER A 11 -12.08 12.29 11.76
N LEU A 12 -10.86 11.80 11.55
CA LEU A 12 -9.73 12.57 11.04
C LEU A 12 -9.06 11.86 9.86
N GLY A 13 -8.41 12.63 9.01
CA GLY A 13 -7.49 12.14 7.97
C GLY A 13 -6.04 12.34 8.40
N ILE A 14 -5.14 11.62 7.73
CA ILE A 14 -3.69 11.79 7.88
C ILE A 14 -3.02 11.79 6.51
N GLY A 15 -2.06 12.69 6.29
CA GLY A 15 -1.14 12.57 5.16
C GLY A 15 -0.03 11.55 5.44
N LEU A 16 0.53 11.00 4.37
CA LEU A 16 1.68 10.09 4.45
C LEU A 16 2.95 10.83 4.07
N THR A 17 4.05 10.57 4.76
CA THR A 17 5.33 11.23 4.50
C THR A 17 5.92 10.76 3.18
N GLY A 18 6.56 11.68 2.44
CA GLY A 18 7.24 11.36 1.18
C GLY A 18 8.21 10.17 1.27
N ILE A 19 8.19 9.32 0.25
CA ILE A 19 8.99 8.10 0.18
C ILE A 19 10.44 8.48 -0.09
N ASN A 20 11.30 8.34 0.90
CA ASN A 20 12.71 8.69 0.82
C ASN A 20 13.55 7.81 1.73
N ASP A 21 14.85 7.71 1.44
CA ASP A 21 15.78 6.89 2.23
C ASP A 21 16.00 7.45 3.63
N TRP A 22 15.78 8.75 3.82
CA TRP A 22 15.85 9.44 5.10
C TRP A 22 14.51 9.53 5.82
N SER A 23 13.42 8.98 5.26
CA SER A 23 12.12 8.96 5.91
C SER A 23 12.14 8.04 7.13
N THR A 24 11.52 8.51 8.22
CA THR A 24 11.34 7.75 9.46
C THR A 24 9.99 7.03 9.54
N GLU A 25 9.18 7.10 8.47
CA GLU A 25 7.88 6.42 8.37
C GLU A 25 8.03 4.93 7.99
N ILE A 26 9.05 4.60 7.19
CA ILE A 26 9.43 3.23 6.77
C ILE A 26 8.20 2.38 6.38
N PRO A 27 7.42 2.80 5.36
CA PRO A 27 6.13 2.19 5.07
C PRO A 27 6.22 0.80 4.42
N PHE A 28 7.39 0.40 3.91
CA PHE A 28 7.56 -0.83 3.13
C PHE A 28 8.44 -1.85 3.84
N VAL A 29 8.14 -3.13 3.63
CA VAL A 29 9.00 -4.25 4.06
C VAL A 29 10.29 -4.29 3.23
N ASP A 30 10.18 -4.00 1.92
CA ASP A 30 11.34 -3.84 1.03
C ASP A 30 11.96 -2.44 1.19
N ALA A 31 13.06 -2.37 1.93
CA ALA A 31 13.78 -1.12 2.17
C ALA A 31 14.35 -0.50 0.89
N PHE A 32 14.53 -1.28 -0.18
CA PHE A 32 15.05 -0.78 -1.46
C PHE A 32 14.02 0.14 -2.16
N LYS A 33 12.72 -0.02 -1.89
CA LYS A 33 11.67 0.82 -2.50
C LYS A 33 11.74 2.29 -2.11
N SER A 34 12.45 2.60 -1.02
CA SER A 34 12.72 3.97 -0.57
C SER A 34 14.14 4.44 -0.89
N SER A 35 14.94 3.66 -1.65
CA SER A 35 16.33 4.02 -1.94
C SER A 35 16.42 5.26 -2.82
N ARG A 36 17.40 6.12 -2.59
CA ARG A 36 17.63 7.28 -3.47
C ARG A 36 18.09 6.86 -4.87
N SER A 37 18.06 7.80 -5.81
CA SER A 37 18.60 7.58 -7.17
C SER A 37 20.06 7.14 -7.14
N TRP A 38 20.45 6.34 -8.14
CA TRP A 38 21.84 5.91 -8.31
C TRP A 38 22.79 7.11 -8.46
N ILE A 39 23.89 7.08 -7.71
CA ILE A 39 24.94 8.09 -7.69
C ILE A 39 26.19 7.49 -8.32
N PRO A 40 26.73 8.07 -9.41
CA PRO A 40 27.99 7.61 -9.99
C PRO A 40 29.16 8.01 -9.08
N GLN A 41 30.00 7.05 -8.70
CA GLN A 41 31.05 7.22 -7.69
C GLN A 41 32.41 6.72 -8.18
N ARG A 42 33.47 7.28 -7.57
CA ARG A 42 34.84 6.77 -7.62
C ARG A 42 35.41 6.79 -6.22
N SER A 43 36.51 6.07 -5.99
CA SER A 43 37.20 6.08 -4.69
C SER A 43 37.64 7.48 -4.21
N THR A 44 37.66 8.46 -5.10
CA THR A 44 38.04 9.86 -4.82
C THR A 44 36.87 10.85 -4.88
N ALA A 45 35.65 10.42 -5.23
CA ALA A 45 34.51 11.32 -5.43
C ALA A 45 33.17 10.65 -5.10
N TRP A 46 32.38 11.32 -4.26
CA TRP A 46 31.04 10.87 -3.86
C TRP A 46 29.99 10.99 -4.97
N ASP A 47 30.16 11.93 -5.90
CA ASP A 47 29.34 12.04 -7.10
C ASP A 47 30.23 12.55 -8.23
N THR A 48 30.40 11.75 -9.29
CA THR A 48 31.18 12.13 -10.46
C THR A 48 30.38 12.93 -11.48
N GLY A 49 29.05 12.98 -11.35
CA GLY A 49 28.13 13.60 -12.32
C GLY A 49 28.03 12.87 -13.66
N GLU A 50 28.62 11.68 -13.79
CA GLU A 50 28.56 10.88 -15.02
C GLU A 50 27.16 10.32 -15.26
N LYS A 51 26.69 10.38 -16.50
CA LYS A 51 25.41 9.79 -16.86
C LYS A 51 25.48 8.27 -16.77
N LEU A 52 24.59 7.68 -15.98
CA LEU A 52 24.42 6.23 -15.85
C LEU A 52 23.47 5.67 -16.93
N ASP A 53 23.73 4.45 -17.39
CA ASP A 53 22.85 3.69 -18.29
C ASP A 53 21.82 2.91 -17.48
N ILE A 54 20.63 3.48 -17.38
CA ILE A 54 19.53 2.99 -16.53
C ILE A 54 18.34 2.60 -17.42
N ASP A 55 17.72 1.45 -17.12
CA ASP A 55 16.52 1.01 -17.83
C ASP A 55 15.25 1.77 -17.41
N ALA A 56 14.13 1.46 -18.07
CA ALA A 56 12.85 2.13 -17.82
C ALA A 56 12.28 1.89 -16.41
N ASN A 57 12.76 0.88 -15.70
CA ASN A 57 12.36 0.56 -14.33
C ASN A 57 13.38 1.10 -13.30
N GLY A 58 14.48 1.73 -13.70
CA GLY A 58 15.47 2.28 -12.77
C GLY A 58 16.66 1.36 -12.46
N TRP A 59 16.86 0.28 -13.22
CA TRP A 59 17.99 -0.66 -13.03
C TRP A 59 19.19 -0.32 -13.90
N LEU A 60 20.40 -0.49 -13.34
CA LEU A 60 21.66 -0.15 -13.99
C LEU A 60 22.06 -1.25 -15.00
N ARG A 61 21.96 -0.94 -16.29
CA ARG A 61 22.33 -1.85 -17.39
C ARG A 61 23.83 -1.96 -17.57
N SER A 62 24.53 -0.82 -17.48
CA SER A 62 25.98 -0.76 -17.65
C SER A 62 26.59 0.40 -16.88
N LEU A 63 27.89 0.30 -16.57
CA LEU A 63 28.67 1.36 -15.95
C LEU A 63 29.39 2.21 -17.01
N PRO A 64 29.66 3.50 -16.74
CA PRO A 64 30.51 4.31 -17.60
C PRO A 64 31.84 3.60 -17.88
N PRO A 65 32.37 3.68 -19.11
CA PRO A 65 33.66 3.08 -19.42
C PRO A 65 34.73 3.69 -18.51
N SER A 66 35.70 2.86 -18.10
CA SER A 66 36.83 3.35 -17.32
C SER A 66 37.52 4.49 -18.06
N ALA A 67 37.86 5.55 -17.33
CA ALA A 67 38.55 6.69 -17.91
C ALA A 67 39.85 6.26 -18.61
N THR A 68 40.17 6.92 -19.73
CA THR A 68 41.34 6.60 -20.55
C THR A 68 42.67 6.89 -19.85
N SER A 69 42.64 7.62 -18.73
CA SER A 69 43.83 7.90 -17.91
C SER A 69 44.06 6.77 -16.90
N PRO A 70 45.27 6.17 -16.83
CA PRO A 70 45.61 5.14 -15.84
C PRO A 70 45.49 5.60 -14.39
N THR A 71 45.45 6.92 -14.15
CA THR A 71 45.36 7.51 -12.80
C THR A 71 43.94 7.75 -12.32
N THR A 72 42.94 7.57 -13.18
CA THR A 72 41.53 7.79 -12.83
C THR A 72 40.87 6.47 -12.44
N PRO A 73 40.41 6.31 -11.19
CA PRO A 73 39.74 5.09 -10.74
C PRO A 73 38.47 4.78 -11.57
N PRO A 74 38.10 3.50 -11.70
CA PRO A 74 36.87 3.12 -12.40
C PRO A 74 35.64 3.66 -11.66
N THR A 75 34.64 4.07 -12.44
CA THR A 75 33.34 4.51 -11.91
C THR A 75 32.49 3.29 -11.54
N TYR A 76 31.89 3.33 -10.36
CA TYR A 76 30.84 2.43 -9.91
C TYR A 76 29.57 3.25 -9.61
N ALA A 77 28.44 2.60 -9.34
CA ALA A 77 27.20 3.30 -8.99
C ALA A 77 26.72 2.85 -7.61
N SER A 78 26.30 3.80 -6.78
CA SER A 78 25.83 3.53 -5.43
C SER A 78 24.43 4.07 -5.20
N THR A 79 23.66 3.41 -4.34
CA THR A 79 22.41 3.94 -3.79
C THR A 79 22.42 3.81 -2.28
N LEU A 80 21.68 4.69 -1.62
CA LEU A 80 21.54 4.75 -0.17
C LEU A 80 20.09 4.47 0.22
N LEU A 81 19.93 3.65 1.26
CA LEU A 81 18.66 3.30 1.87
C LEU A 81 18.78 3.45 3.40
N LEU A 82 17.66 3.71 4.07
CA LEU A 82 17.56 3.80 5.54
C LEU A 82 18.52 4.80 6.20
N ASN A 83 18.91 5.87 5.50
CA ASN A 83 19.72 6.96 6.05
C ASN A 83 18.85 7.94 6.85
N ASN A 84 18.16 7.42 7.87
CA ASN A 84 17.15 8.12 8.65
C ASN A 84 17.56 8.31 10.12
N GLU A 85 18.86 8.54 10.37
CA GLU A 85 19.43 8.81 11.71
C GLU A 85 19.20 7.65 12.70
N GLY A 86 19.38 6.42 12.21
CA GLY A 86 19.34 5.21 13.04
C GLY A 86 17.94 4.76 13.43
N GLN A 87 16.88 5.32 12.84
CA GLN A 87 15.48 4.96 13.10
C GLN A 87 15.05 3.66 12.39
N TYR A 88 16.00 2.75 12.14
CA TYR A 88 15.79 1.46 11.49
C TYR A 88 16.44 0.33 12.31
N ARG A 89 15.98 -0.91 12.11
CA ARG A 89 16.42 -2.05 12.93
C ARG A 89 17.87 -2.41 12.66
N SER A 90 18.65 -2.60 13.72
CA SER A 90 19.92 -3.34 13.67
C SER A 90 19.63 -4.84 13.52
N GLY A 91 20.53 -5.59 12.92
CA GLY A 91 20.34 -7.04 12.73
C GLY A 91 20.80 -7.54 11.38
N ARG A 92 20.30 -8.71 10.99
CA ARG A 92 20.59 -9.31 9.69
C ARG A 92 19.62 -8.78 8.64
N TYR A 93 20.16 -8.42 7.49
CA TYR A 93 19.38 -8.06 6.30
C TYR A 93 19.71 -9.03 5.17
N VAL A 94 18.72 -9.32 4.33
CA VAL A 94 18.86 -10.16 3.16
C VAL A 94 18.67 -9.31 1.91
N VAL A 95 19.66 -9.30 1.04
CA VAL A 95 19.62 -8.63 -0.26
C VAL A 95 19.46 -9.67 -1.34
N MET A 96 18.34 -9.62 -2.07
CA MET A 96 18.08 -10.50 -3.21
C MET A 96 18.19 -9.70 -4.50
N TYR A 97 18.80 -10.29 -5.52
CA TYR A 97 18.92 -9.67 -6.85
C TYR A 97 19.06 -10.73 -7.94
N GLU A 98 18.72 -10.35 -9.16
CA GLU A 98 19.00 -11.12 -10.37
C GLU A 98 20.19 -10.51 -11.11
N GLY A 99 20.83 -11.27 -11.99
CA GLY A 99 21.88 -10.79 -12.88
C GLY A 99 23.31 -11.11 -12.42
N GLU A 100 24.25 -10.86 -13.33
CA GLU A 100 25.68 -11.06 -13.13
C GLU A 100 26.38 -9.73 -12.85
N GLY A 101 27.27 -9.72 -11.85
CA GLY A 101 28.03 -8.55 -11.50
C GLY A 101 28.65 -8.61 -10.12
N THR A 102 29.04 -7.46 -9.59
CA THR A 102 29.67 -7.33 -8.28
C THR A 102 28.96 -6.26 -7.48
N VAL A 103 28.32 -6.68 -6.38
CA VAL A 103 27.66 -5.80 -5.40
C VAL A 103 28.48 -5.76 -4.12
N THR A 104 28.70 -4.56 -3.60
CA THR A 104 29.36 -4.32 -2.31
C THR A 104 28.47 -3.46 -1.42
N TYR A 105 28.76 -3.48 -0.12
CA TYR A 105 27.97 -2.83 0.91
C TYR A 105 28.89 -2.05 1.86
N GLY A 106 28.40 -0.93 2.38
CA GLY A 106 29.14 -0.09 3.31
C GLY A 106 28.25 0.72 4.25
N LEU A 107 28.85 1.73 4.87
CA LEU A 107 28.27 2.49 5.99
C LEU A 107 27.93 1.57 7.16
N ASP A 108 26.67 1.46 7.54
CA ASP A 108 26.25 0.68 8.70
C ASP A 108 26.14 -0.83 8.39
N ALA A 109 26.37 -1.24 7.14
CA ALA A 109 26.25 -2.63 6.68
C ALA A 109 27.60 -3.30 6.35
N LYS A 110 27.71 -4.57 6.76
CA LYS A 110 28.83 -5.46 6.41
C LYS A 110 28.30 -6.77 5.85
N LYS A 111 28.77 -7.18 4.66
CA LYS A 111 28.45 -8.48 4.06
C LYS A 111 28.98 -9.65 4.92
N LEU A 112 28.16 -10.67 5.09
CA LEU A 112 28.50 -11.94 5.71
C LEU A 112 28.70 -13.01 4.62
N ASP A 113 29.94 -13.17 4.15
CA ASP A 113 30.24 -14.03 2.99
C ASP A 113 29.82 -15.49 3.21
N ALA A 114 30.01 -16.03 4.41
CA ALA A 114 29.64 -17.42 4.74
C ALA A 114 28.14 -17.71 4.66
N ALA A 115 27.29 -16.68 4.79
CA ALA A 115 25.83 -16.79 4.69
C ALA A 115 25.29 -16.31 3.33
N SER A 116 26.16 -15.75 2.49
CA SER A 116 25.82 -15.19 1.19
C SER A 116 26.05 -16.19 0.06
N ARG A 117 25.29 -16.05 -1.02
CA ARG A 117 25.42 -16.83 -2.27
C ARG A 117 25.04 -15.95 -3.46
N SER A 118 25.35 -16.38 -4.67
CA SER A 118 24.97 -15.64 -5.88
C SER A 118 23.47 -15.32 -5.88
N GLY A 119 23.12 -14.05 -6.14
CA GLY A 119 21.74 -13.55 -6.12
C GLY A 119 21.10 -13.39 -4.74
N ARG A 120 21.79 -13.75 -3.64
CA ARG A 120 21.31 -13.57 -2.26
C ARG A 120 22.47 -13.31 -1.30
N ASP A 121 22.64 -12.05 -0.92
CA ASP A 121 23.61 -11.65 0.09
C ASP A 121 22.95 -11.48 1.47
N VAL A 122 23.71 -11.77 2.53
CA VAL A 122 23.31 -11.51 3.91
C VAL A 122 24.23 -10.46 4.50
N LEU A 123 23.66 -9.43 5.11
CA LEU A 123 24.37 -8.32 5.73
C LEU A 123 24.17 -8.36 7.24
N GLN A 124 25.22 -8.03 8.00
CA GLN A 124 25.08 -7.57 9.38
C GLN A 124 25.03 -6.04 9.37
N VAL A 125 24.00 -5.47 10.00
CA VAL A 125 23.76 -4.03 10.05
C VAL A 125 23.73 -3.54 11.50
N ASP A 126 24.44 -2.46 11.81
CA ASP A 126 24.41 -1.76 13.11
C ASP A 126 23.94 -0.31 12.92
N SER A 127 22.69 -0.04 13.29
CA SER A 127 22.03 1.25 13.05
C SER A 127 22.46 2.37 14.01
N LYS A 128 23.36 2.13 14.96
CA LYS A 128 23.79 3.13 15.96
C LYS A 128 24.40 4.39 15.36
N ALA A 129 25.16 4.25 14.28
CA ALA A 129 25.78 5.41 13.63
C ALA A 129 24.79 6.16 12.73
N GLY A 130 23.72 5.50 12.29
CA GLY A 130 22.58 6.12 11.62
C GLY A 130 22.84 6.59 10.19
N ASN A 131 23.87 6.07 9.54
CA ASN A 131 24.27 6.43 8.17
C ASN A 131 23.51 5.64 7.10
N GLY A 132 22.77 4.60 7.50
CA GLY A 132 22.02 3.74 6.59
C GLY A 132 22.90 2.70 5.90
N ILE A 133 22.35 2.06 4.86
CA ILE A 133 23.02 1.01 4.10
C ILE A 133 23.40 1.57 2.72
N LEU A 134 24.71 1.62 2.43
CA LEU A 134 25.21 1.95 1.10
C LEU A 134 25.35 0.68 0.28
N LEU A 135 24.63 0.57 -0.83
CA LEU A 135 24.73 -0.53 -1.79
C LEU A 135 25.43 -0.01 -3.06
N SER A 136 26.50 -0.68 -3.49
CA SER A 136 27.28 -0.26 -4.66
C SER A 136 27.43 -1.38 -5.69
N ILE A 137 27.23 -1.06 -6.97
CA ILE A 137 27.45 -1.96 -8.11
C ILE A 137 28.77 -1.58 -8.78
N HIS A 138 29.77 -2.44 -8.66
CA HIS A 138 31.09 -2.28 -9.29
C HIS A 138 31.20 -2.95 -10.66
N ALA A 139 30.33 -3.90 -10.95
CA ALA A 139 30.20 -4.53 -12.26
C ALA A 139 28.75 -4.99 -12.44
N THR A 140 28.21 -4.87 -13.64
CA THR A 140 26.87 -5.35 -14.03
C THR A 140 26.93 -5.76 -15.49
N ASP A 141 26.39 -6.94 -15.83
CA ASP A 141 26.51 -7.57 -17.16
C ASP A 141 27.95 -7.57 -17.73
N PRO A 142 28.95 -8.08 -16.99
CA PRO A 142 30.36 -8.03 -17.41
C PRO A 142 30.61 -8.75 -18.75
N ASN A 143 29.77 -9.73 -19.07
CA ASN A 143 29.84 -10.53 -20.29
C ASN A 143 28.99 -9.98 -21.45
N ARG A 144 28.26 -8.88 -21.25
CA ARG A 144 27.40 -8.23 -22.25
C ARG A 144 26.35 -9.17 -22.85
N THR A 145 25.77 -10.03 -22.03
CA THR A 145 24.71 -10.98 -22.40
C THR A 145 23.32 -10.39 -22.24
N GLY A 146 23.21 -9.19 -21.65
CA GLY A 146 21.96 -8.60 -21.20
C GLY A 146 21.57 -9.03 -19.78
N ASN A 147 22.40 -9.82 -19.09
CA ASN A 147 22.12 -10.32 -17.74
C ASN A 147 22.60 -9.34 -16.65
N TYR A 148 22.18 -8.08 -16.73
CA TYR A 148 22.55 -7.03 -15.76
C TYR A 148 21.84 -7.20 -14.41
N ILE A 149 22.47 -6.67 -13.35
CA ILE A 149 21.92 -6.67 -12.00
C ILE A 149 20.63 -5.87 -11.94
N ARG A 150 19.57 -6.50 -11.44
CA ARG A 150 18.22 -5.93 -11.37
C ARG A 150 17.37 -6.64 -10.30
N ASN A 151 16.15 -6.15 -10.09
CA ASN A 151 15.19 -6.71 -9.12
C ASN A 151 15.80 -6.82 -7.71
N ILE A 152 16.61 -5.83 -7.33
CA ILE A 152 17.21 -5.74 -6.01
C ILE A 152 16.09 -5.51 -5.00
N ARG A 153 16.09 -6.33 -3.95
CA ARG A 153 15.17 -6.24 -2.80
C ARG A 153 15.99 -6.34 -1.53
N VAL A 154 15.66 -5.53 -0.52
CA VAL A 154 16.39 -5.50 0.75
C VAL A 154 15.40 -5.65 1.90
N TYR A 155 15.50 -6.76 2.62
CA TYR A 155 14.60 -7.10 3.72
C TYR A 155 15.35 -7.24 5.03
N HIS A 156 14.73 -6.85 6.14
CA HIS A 156 15.16 -7.34 7.44
C HIS A 156 14.86 -8.84 7.52
N GLU A 157 15.78 -9.65 8.05
CA GLU A 157 15.64 -11.13 8.00
C GLU A 157 14.39 -11.62 8.75
N GLU A 158 14.00 -10.96 9.84
CA GLU A 158 12.78 -11.28 10.61
C GLU A 158 11.46 -10.94 9.87
N ASP A 159 11.53 -10.24 8.75
CA ASP A 159 10.37 -9.91 7.92
C ASP A 159 10.21 -10.87 6.74
N LEU A 160 11.12 -11.81 6.51
CA LEU A 160 10.98 -12.80 5.44
C LEU A 160 9.62 -13.53 5.47
N PRO A 161 9.07 -13.92 6.64
CA PRO A 161 7.71 -14.45 6.72
C PRO A 161 6.64 -13.53 6.11
N LEU A 162 6.76 -12.21 6.32
CA LEU A 162 5.86 -11.22 5.74
C LEU A 162 5.96 -11.21 4.21
N VAL A 163 7.19 -11.33 3.68
CA VAL A 163 7.45 -11.35 2.23
C VAL A 163 6.85 -12.59 1.58
N GLU A 164 6.93 -13.75 2.24
CA GLU A 164 6.33 -15.02 1.78
C GLU A 164 4.80 -14.96 1.74
N MET A 165 4.21 -14.25 2.71
CA MET A 165 2.79 -13.87 2.70
C MET A 165 2.45 -12.77 1.66
N GLY A 166 3.43 -12.24 0.93
CA GLY A 166 3.22 -11.22 -0.11
C GLY A 166 2.98 -9.81 0.44
N MET A 167 3.27 -9.58 1.71
CA MET A 167 3.11 -8.28 2.37
C MET A 167 4.10 -7.26 1.81
N LYS A 168 3.57 -6.12 1.37
CA LYS A 168 4.37 -5.01 0.85
C LYS A 168 4.63 -3.93 1.90
N PHE A 169 3.65 -3.71 2.77
CA PHE A 169 3.69 -2.67 3.79
C PHE A 169 4.21 -3.21 5.11
N ASN A 170 4.99 -2.37 5.79
CA ASN A 170 5.44 -2.64 7.14
C ASN A 170 4.23 -2.65 8.10
N PRO A 171 3.96 -3.74 8.84
CA PRO A 171 2.82 -3.83 9.75
C PRO A 171 2.83 -2.73 10.82
N ASP A 172 3.99 -2.34 11.34
CA ASP A 172 4.08 -1.29 12.35
C ASP A 172 3.61 0.05 11.80
N PHE A 173 3.88 0.32 10.52
CA PHE A 173 3.40 1.51 9.82
C PHE A 173 1.88 1.46 9.63
N LEU A 174 1.34 0.32 9.21
CA LEU A 174 -0.10 0.14 9.07
C LEU A 174 -0.84 0.43 10.39
N GLN A 175 -0.27 0.01 11.53
CA GLN A 175 -0.83 0.30 12.86
C GLN A 175 -0.84 1.80 13.19
N LYS A 176 0.05 2.63 12.61
CA LYS A 176 0.04 4.09 12.84
C LYS A 176 -1.05 4.81 12.07
N VAL A 177 -1.53 4.23 10.97
CA VAL A 177 -2.46 4.90 10.06
C VAL A 177 -3.89 4.34 10.10
N LYS A 178 -4.09 3.12 10.60
CA LYS A 178 -5.40 2.43 10.56
C LYS A 178 -6.51 3.12 11.38
N GLU A 179 -6.16 3.94 12.37
CA GLU A 179 -7.12 4.66 13.21
C GLU A 179 -7.75 5.87 12.49
N PHE A 180 -7.15 6.32 11.39
CA PHE A 180 -7.66 7.44 10.60
C PHE A 180 -8.73 6.98 9.61
N GLY A 181 -9.60 7.91 9.21
CA GLY A 181 -10.64 7.67 8.21
C GLY A 181 -10.18 7.86 6.77
N THR A 182 -9.14 8.65 6.57
CA THR A 182 -8.66 9.03 5.23
C THR A 182 -7.14 9.04 5.19
N LEU A 183 -6.56 8.54 4.10
CA LEU A 183 -5.13 8.68 3.80
C LEU A 183 -4.97 9.66 2.64
N ARG A 184 -4.30 10.79 2.89
CA ARG A 184 -3.97 11.76 1.83
C ARG A 184 -2.60 11.45 1.24
N PHE A 185 -2.58 11.20 -0.06
CA PHE A 185 -1.39 10.73 -0.78
C PHE A 185 -0.56 11.84 -1.45
N MET A 186 -0.72 13.11 -1.05
CA MET A 186 -0.08 14.24 -1.74
C MET A 186 1.44 14.05 -1.94
N ASP A 187 2.18 13.72 -0.87
CA ASP A 187 3.62 13.46 -0.92
C ASP A 187 3.95 12.13 -1.60
N TRP A 188 3.16 11.08 -1.34
CA TRP A 188 3.31 9.80 -2.04
C TRP A 188 3.09 9.94 -3.55
N MET A 189 2.31 10.91 -4.02
CA MET A 189 2.10 11.17 -5.44
C MET A 189 3.13 12.14 -6.03
N GLU A 190 4.06 12.68 -5.23
CA GLU A 190 5.01 13.72 -5.64
C GLU A 190 4.27 14.87 -6.37
N THR A 191 3.19 15.35 -5.75
CA THR A 191 2.23 16.27 -6.39
C THR A 191 2.86 17.64 -6.64
N ASN A 192 3.61 18.16 -5.66
CA ASN A 192 4.29 19.44 -5.77
C ASN A 192 5.39 19.35 -6.83
N HIS A 193 5.44 20.32 -7.75
CA HIS A 193 6.37 20.33 -8.88
C HIS A 193 6.28 19.10 -9.82
N SER A 194 5.20 18.33 -9.73
CA SER A 194 5.05 17.08 -10.49
C SER A 194 5.27 17.27 -11.98
N LYS A 195 6.04 16.36 -12.59
CA LYS A 195 6.28 16.31 -14.04
C LYS A 195 5.37 15.30 -14.75
N VAL A 196 4.50 14.60 -14.00
CA VAL A 196 3.57 13.61 -14.55
C VAL A 196 2.46 14.31 -15.32
N LYS A 197 2.26 13.90 -16.57
CA LYS A 197 1.25 14.46 -17.48
C LYS A 197 0.35 13.39 -18.10
N ASN A 198 0.96 12.31 -18.58
CA ASN A 198 0.31 11.21 -19.29
C ASN A 198 0.36 9.93 -18.46
N TRP A 199 -0.51 8.96 -18.75
CA TRP A 199 -0.59 7.70 -18.00
C TRP A 199 0.73 6.95 -17.89
N ASN A 200 1.58 7.03 -18.91
CA ASN A 200 2.86 6.32 -18.94
C ASN A 200 3.97 7.01 -18.13
N ASP A 201 3.77 8.27 -17.70
CA ASP A 201 4.76 9.03 -16.93
C ASP A 201 4.77 8.62 -15.44
N ARG A 202 3.72 7.93 -14.97
CA ARG A 202 3.53 7.54 -13.57
C ARG A 202 4.57 6.53 -13.08
N SER A 203 4.69 6.42 -11.76
CA SER A 203 5.37 5.30 -11.11
C SER A 203 4.64 3.98 -11.31
N LYS A 204 5.41 2.90 -11.43
CA LYS A 204 4.92 1.53 -11.59
C LYS A 204 5.39 0.66 -10.42
N PRO A 205 4.67 -0.42 -10.07
CA PRO A 205 5.12 -1.38 -9.06
C PRO A 205 6.50 -1.99 -9.37
N THR A 206 6.83 -2.12 -10.65
CA THR A 206 8.11 -2.65 -11.15
C THR A 206 9.27 -1.67 -11.08
N ASP A 207 9.03 -0.39 -10.81
CA ASP A 207 10.09 0.59 -10.65
C ASP A 207 10.97 0.20 -9.44
N ALA A 208 12.28 0.37 -9.60
CA ALA A 208 13.31 -0.03 -8.63
C ALA A 208 13.10 0.67 -7.29
N SER A 209 12.82 1.97 -7.33
CA SER A 209 12.49 2.79 -6.18
C SER A 209 11.32 3.71 -6.52
N TRP A 210 10.56 4.10 -5.49
CA TRP A 210 9.49 5.09 -5.59
C TRP A 210 9.91 6.46 -5.05
N ALA A 211 11.13 6.59 -4.54
CA ALA A 211 11.65 7.88 -4.07
C ALA A 211 11.85 8.87 -5.23
N GLY A 212 11.31 10.09 -5.09
CA GLY A 212 11.42 11.17 -6.07
C GLY A 212 10.54 11.03 -7.32
N LYS A 213 9.75 9.96 -7.43
CA LYS A 213 8.75 9.75 -8.50
C LYS A 213 7.34 9.47 -7.95
N GLY A 214 7.27 9.03 -6.68
CA GLY A 214 6.03 8.75 -5.97
C GLY A 214 5.64 7.26 -6.03
N ALA A 215 4.70 6.87 -5.17
CA ALA A 215 4.09 5.56 -5.13
C ALA A 215 3.19 5.31 -6.36
N PRO A 216 3.19 4.08 -6.90
CA PRO A 216 2.22 3.65 -7.90
C PRO A 216 0.79 3.62 -7.34
N ILE A 217 -0.21 3.88 -8.20
CA ILE A 217 -1.63 3.84 -7.84
C ILE A 217 -2.06 2.48 -7.29
N GLU A 218 -1.45 1.42 -7.78
CA GLU A 218 -1.65 0.05 -7.33
C GLU A 218 -1.46 -0.07 -5.81
N LEU A 219 -0.41 0.54 -5.26
CA LEU A 219 -0.13 0.52 -3.81
C LEU A 219 -1.05 1.43 -3.02
N MET A 220 -1.39 2.61 -3.56
CA MET A 220 -2.27 3.54 -2.86
C MET A 220 -3.68 2.96 -2.69
N VAL A 221 -4.17 2.22 -3.68
CA VAL A 221 -5.44 1.48 -3.58
C VAL A 221 -5.28 0.27 -2.65
N GLU A 222 -4.16 -0.44 -2.72
CA GLU A 222 -3.89 -1.60 -1.86
C GLU A 222 -3.87 -1.23 -0.38
N ILE A 223 -3.14 -0.17 0.02
CA ILE A 223 -3.12 0.27 1.42
C ILE A 223 -4.50 0.76 1.87
N ALA A 224 -5.23 1.50 1.05
CA ALA A 224 -6.59 1.93 1.37
C ALA A 224 -7.52 0.73 1.60
N ASN A 225 -7.42 -0.29 0.74
CA ASN A 225 -8.19 -1.52 0.88
C ASN A 225 -7.81 -2.34 2.11
N GLN A 226 -6.52 -2.37 2.47
CA GLN A 226 -6.01 -3.10 3.64
C GLN A 226 -6.39 -2.40 4.93
N THR A 227 -6.19 -1.08 5.03
CA THR A 227 -6.50 -0.33 6.26
C THR A 227 -7.99 -0.05 6.39
N GLY A 228 -8.73 -0.01 5.28
CA GLY A 228 -10.10 0.48 5.23
C GLY A 228 -10.20 2.00 5.31
N CYS A 229 -9.12 2.74 5.05
CA CYS A 229 -9.14 4.20 5.00
C CYS A 229 -9.53 4.68 3.59
N SER A 230 -10.42 5.67 3.51
CA SER A 230 -10.76 6.32 2.24
C SER A 230 -9.52 6.99 1.64
N PRO A 231 -9.15 6.74 0.37
CA PRO A 231 -8.00 7.39 -0.24
C PRO A 231 -8.32 8.83 -0.68
N TRP A 232 -7.38 9.75 -0.46
CA TRP A 232 -7.40 11.11 -1.04
C TRP A 232 -6.25 11.28 -2.02
N PHE A 233 -6.61 11.36 -3.31
CA PHE A 233 -5.69 11.48 -4.42
C PHE A 233 -5.55 12.94 -4.90
N ASN A 234 -4.33 13.33 -5.22
CA ASN A 234 -3.98 14.64 -5.76
C ASN A 234 -3.52 14.51 -7.21
N MET A 235 -4.37 14.89 -8.16
CA MET A 235 -4.03 14.79 -9.59
C MET A 235 -2.92 15.80 -9.94
N PRO A 236 -1.85 15.42 -10.66
CA PRO A 236 -0.81 16.36 -11.07
C PRO A 236 -1.37 17.58 -11.82
N HIS A 237 -0.79 18.77 -11.61
CA HIS A 237 -1.26 20.02 -12.22
C HIS A 237 -1.21 20.04 -13.75
N GLN A 238 -0.39 19.17 -14.36
CA GLN A 238 -0.29 19.01 -15.82
C GLN A 238 -1.05 17.79 -16.35
N ALA A 239 -1.75 17.04 -15.48
CA ALA A 239 -2.42 15.81 -15.85
C ALA A 239 -3.42 16.04 -17.00
N THR A 240 -3.28 15.22 -18.04
CA THR A 240 -4.22 15.16 -19.16
C THR A 240 -5.54 14.50 -18.74
N ASP A 241 -6.61 14.76 -19.49
CA ASP A 241 -7.89 14.10 -19.24
C ASP A 241 -7.81 12.56 -19.43
N ASP A 242 -6.90 12.07 -20.29
CA ASP A 242 -6.64 10.63 -20.44
C ASP A 242 -6.00 10.04 -19.17
N TYR A 243 -5.01 10.74 -18.59
CA TYR A 243 -4.43 10.35 -17.30
C TYR A 243 -5.51 10.27 -16.21
N ILE A 244 -6.30 11.34 -16.05
CA ILE A 244 -7.34 11.42 -15.02
C ILE A 244 -8.38 10.30 -15.21
N ARG A 245 -8.81 10.04 -16.45
CA ARG A 245 -9.77 8.98 -16.77
C ARG A 245 -9.24 7.59 -16.45
N LYS A 246 -7.99 7.28 -16.81
CA LYS A 246 -7.36 5.99 -16.52
C LYS A 246 -7.11 5.81 -15.02
N PHE A 247 -6.71 6.86 -14.32
CA PHE A 247 -6.58 6.86 -12.87
C PHE A 247 -7.92 6.54 -12.20
N ALA A 248 -8.98 7.29 -12.54
CA ALA A 248 -10.32 7.07 -12.02
C ALA A 248 -10.85 5.65 -12.33
N THR A 249 -10.55 5.13 -13.53
CA THR A 249 -10.96 3.78 -13.95
C THR A 249 -10.33 2.72 -13.07
N TYR A 250 -9.00 2.82 -12.84
CA TYR A 250 -8.29 1.91 -11.96
C TYR A 250 -8.86 1.97 -10.52
N VAL A 251 -9.08 3.17 -9.97
CA VAL A 251 -9.66 3.29 -8.63
C VAL A 251 -11.06 2.67 -8.56
N ARG A 252 -11.94 2.93 -9.54
CA ARG A 252 -13.28 2.34 -9.59
C ARG A 252 -13.24 0.80 -9.56
N ASP A 253 -12.34 0.22 -10.34
CA ASP A 253 -12.26 -1.23 -10.56
C ASP A 253 -11.58 -1.98 -9.40
N HIS A 254 -10.73 -1.30 -8.62
CA HIS A 254 -9.87 -1.93 -7.62
C HIS A 254 -10.07 -1.44 -6.18
N LEU A 255 -10.66 -0.26 -5.95
CA LEU A 255 -10.95 0.24 -4.60
C LEU A 255 -12.17 -0.47 -4.03
N ASP A 256 -12.07 -0.90 -2.78
CA ASP A 256 -13.17 -1.52 -2.05
C ASP A 256 -14.47 -0.71 -2.22
N PRO A 257 -15.57 -1.32 -2.68
CA PRO A 257 -16.86 -0.66 -2.89
C PRO A 257 -17.39 0.11 -1.66
N LYS A 258 -16.95 -0.23 -0.44
CA LYS A 258 -17.31 0.45 0.80
C LYS A 258 -16.53 1.75 1.06
N LEU A 259 -15.47 2.01 0.30
CA LEU A 259 -14.61 3.20 0.48
C LEU A 259 -14.96 4.32 -0.50
N THR A 260 -14.70 5.54 -0.03
CA THR A 260 -14.86 6.80 -0.78
C THR A 260 -13.52 7.24 -1.37
N ALA A 261 -13.50 7.65 -2.63
CA ALA A 261 -12.34 8.29 -3.24
C ALA A 261 -12.47 9.82 -3.16
N TYR A 262 -11.61 10.45 -2.36
CA TYR A 262 -11.41 11.90 -2.37
C TYR A 262 -10.47 12.29 -3.50
N VAL A 263 -10.82 13.31 -4.28
CA VAL A 263 -10.03 13.73 -5.45
C VAL A 263 -9.85 15.24 -5.49
N GLU A 264 -8.60 15.67 -5.54
CA GLU A 264 -8.19 17.07 -5.61
C GLU A 264 -7.32 17.27 -6.85
N PHE A 265 -7.50 18.39 -7.56
CA PHE A 265 -6.62 18.74 -8.67
C PHE A 265 -5.42 19.53 -8.12
N SER A 266 -4.21 19.01 -8.30
CA SER A 266 -2.96 19.57 -7.77
C SER A 266 -2.91 19.61 -6.24
N ASN A 267 -2.01 20.44 -5.73
CA ASN A 267 -1.89 20.90 -4.35
C ASN A 267 -1.54 22.40 -4.37
N GLU A 268 -2.08 23.18 -3.44
CA GLU A 268 -1.74 24.60 -3.19
C GLU A 268 -1.41 25.45 -4.45
N VAL A 269 -2.30 25.50 -5.43
CA VAL A 269 -2.10 26.33 -6.66
C VAL A 269 -2.03 27.83 -6.37
N TRP A 270 -2.35 28.23 -5.13
CA TRP A 270 -2.18 29.58 -4.60
C TRP A 270 -0.74 29.89 -4.16
N ASN A 271 0.09 28.88 -3.93
CA ASN A 271 1.41 29.02 -3.33
C ASN A 271 2.48 29.23 -4.41
N TRP A 272 3.04 30.45 -4.47
CA TRP A 272 4.05 30.84 -5.46
C TRP A 272 5.40 30.13 -5.35
N GLN A 273 5.62 29.34 -4.29
CA GLN A 273 6.80 28.48 -4.20
C GLN A 273 6.77 27.32 -5.19
N PHE A 274 5.59 26.98 -5.73
CA PHE A 274 5.41 25.78 -6.53
C PHE A 274 5.15 26.04 -8.02
N ASP A 275 5.65 25.12 -8.86
CA ASP A 275 5.51 25.18 -10.32
C ASP A 275 4.05 25.23 -10.77
N GLN A 276 3.13 24.56 -10.05
CA GLN A 276 1.71 24.52 -10.40
C GLN A 276 1.06 25.91 -10.46
N SER A 277 1.48 26.86 -9.60
CA SER A 277 0.96 28.23 -9.57
C SER A 277 1.37 28.98 -10.83
N HIS A 278 2.64 28.86 -11.21
CA HIS A 278 3.17 29.43 -12.44
C HIS A 278 2.57 28.79 -13.70
N TYR A 279 2.37 27.47 -13.69
CA TYR A 279 1.68 26.78 -14.77
C TYR A 279 0.25 27.30 -14.93
N ALA A 280 -0.51 27.44 -13.85
CA ALA A 280 -1.87 27.95 -13.88
C ALA A 280 -1.94 29.39 -14.43
N VAL A 281 -0.98 30.26 -14.09
CA VAL A 281 -0.86 31.61 -14.70
C VAL A 281 -0.69 31.51 -16.21
N GLN A 282 0.24 30.68 -16.68
CA GLN A 282 0.51 30.53 -18.11
C GLN A 282 -0.71 30.01 -18.87
N GLN A 283 -1.40 29.01 -18.32
CA GLN A 283 -2.60 28.45 -18.93
C GLN A 283 -3.77 29.43 -18.94
N ALA A 284 -3.99 30.16 -17.82
CA ALA A 284 -5.01 31.19 -17.75
C ALA A 284 -4.79 32.29 -18.79
N LYS A 285 -3.55 32.79 -18.88
CA LYS A 285 -3.16 33.82 -19.85
C LYS A 285 -3.34 33.34 -21.29
N ALA A 286 -2.95 32.10 -21.59
CA ALA A 286 -3.14 31.53 -22.91
C ALA A 286 -4.62 31.37 -23.28
N LYS A 287 -5.49 31.07 -22.30
CA LYS A 287 -6.91 30.82 -22.54
C LYS A 287 -7.77 32.08 -22.57
N TRP A 288 -7.48 33.06 -21.73
CA TRP A 288 -8.35 34.22 -21.49
C TRP A 288 -7.65 35.58 -21.61
N GLY A 289 -6.33 35.60 -21.87
CA GLY A 289 -5.53 36.82 -21.68
C GLY A 289 -5.36 37.17 -20.21
N GLU A 290 -4.99 38.42 -19.92
CA GLU A 290 -4.85 38.92 -18.55
C GLU A 290 -6.24 39.16 -17.94
N VAL A 291 -6.62 38.35 -16.96
CA VAL A 291 -7.86 38.49 -16.19
C VAL A 291 -7.56 38.41 -14.69
N GLU A 292 -8.30 39.16 -13.88
CA GLU A 292 -8.10 39.21 -12.44
C GLU A 292 -8.25 37.82 -11.80
N GLY A 293 -7.28 37.41 -10.98
CA GLY A 293 -7.26 36.08 -10.36
C GLY A 293 -7.22 34.92 -11.36
N GLY A 294 -6.80 35.14 -12.62
CA GLY A 294 -6.92 34.16 -13.71
C GLY A 294 -6.35 32.77 -13.40
N TYR A 295 -5.23 32.68 -12.66
CA TYR A 295 -4.64 31.39 -12.28
C TYR A 295 -5.53 30.57 -11.34
N MET A 296 -6.21 31.21 -10.36
CA MET A 296 -7.20 30.54 -9.50
C MET A 296 -8.48 30.20 -10.28
N GLN A 297 -8.86 31.00 -11.26
CA GLN A 297 -10.00 30.67 -12.14
C GLN A 297 -9.68 29.46 -13.04
N TRP A 298 -8.45 29.38 -13.55
CA TRP A 298 -7.97 28.22 -14.30
C TRP A 298 -7.98 26.97 -13.45
N TYR A 299 -7.47 27.10 -12.21
CA TYR A 299 -7.50 26.03 -11.23
C TYR A 299 -8.95 25.55 -10.97
N GLY A 300 -9.87 26.47 -10.66
CA GLY A 300 -11.28 26.13 -10.42
C GLY A 300 -11.93 25.42 -11.61
N MET A 301 -11.68 25.90 -12.83
CA MET A 301 -12.14 25.25 -14.05
C MET A 301 -11.59 23.82 -14.19
N ARG A 302 -10.28 23.63 -13.99
CA ARG A 302 -9.67 22.30 -14.12
C ARG A 302 -10.14 21.32 -13.05
N SER A 303 -10.36 21.78 -11.81
CA SER A 303 -10.94 20.96 -10.74
C SER A 303 -12.36 20.49 -11.08
N ALA A 304 -13.20 21.38 -11.62
CA ALA A 304 -14.55 21.01 -12.04
C ALA A 304 -14.56 20.03 -13.22
N GLN A 305 -13.64 20.19 -14.19
CA GLN A 305 -13.46 19.22 -15.28
C GLN A 305 -12.97 17.85 -14.78
N MET A 306 -12.04 17.84 -13.82
CA MET A 306 -11.61 16.60 -13.15
C MET A 306 -12.79 15.91 -12.48
N SER A 307 -13.58 16.64 -11.68
CA SER A 307 -14.78 16.09 -11.03
C SER A 307 -15.72 15.43 -12.04
N GLN A 308 -16.03 16.11 -13.14
CA GLN A 308 -16.89 15.57 -14.20
C GLN A 308 -16.34 14.27 -14.81
N ILE A 309 -15.02 14.19 -15.05
CA ILE A 309 -14.38 12.96 -15.55
C ILE A 309 -14.55 11.82 -14.53
N TRP A 310 -14.24 12.06 -13.26
CA TRP A 310 -14.33 11.04 -12.22
C TRP A 310 -15.77 10.55 -12.03
N LYS A 311 -16.74 11.46 -11.89
CA LYS A 311 -18.16 11.13 -11.75
C LYS A 311 -18.67 10.36 -12.98
N SER A 312 -18.23 10.73 -14.18
CA SER A 312 -18.58 10.00 -15.41
C SER A 312 -17.98 8.58 -15.46
N VAL A 313 -16.77 8.37 -14.95
CA VAL A 313 -16.12 7.05 -14.93
C VAL A 313 -16.80 6.11 -13.92
N PHE A 314 -17.16 6.64 -12.75
CA PHE A 314 -17.87 5.89 -11.71
C PHE A 314 -19.35 5.65 -12.05
N GLY A 315 -19.96 6.53 -12.86
CA GLY A 315 -21.34 6.36 -13.35
C GLY A 315 -22.35 6.26 -12.20
N GLN A 316 -23.01 5.11 -12.07
CA GLN A 316 -23.97 4.85 -10.99
C GLN A 316 -23.34 4.86 -9.59
N GLN A 317 -22.02 4.71 -9.49
CA GLN A 317 -21.25 4.74 -8.24
C GLN A 317 -20.64 6.12 -7.95
N SER A 318 -21.11 7.18 -8.61
CA SER A 318 -20.53 8.52 -8.51
C SER A 318 -20.64 9.17 -7.12
N ASP A 319 -21.49 8.62 -6.25
CA ASP A 319 -21.60 8.91 -4.82
C ASP A 319 -20.36 8.48 -4.03
N ARG A 320 -19.59 7.52 -4.54
CA ARG A 320 -18.29 7.11 -3.95
C ARG A 320 -17.15 8.10 -4.22
N VAL A 321 -17.37 9.16 -5.00
CA VAL A 321 -16.32 10.16 -5.29
C VAL A 321 -16.65 11.45 -4.57
N VAL A 322 -15.70 12.00 -3.83
CA VAL A 322 -15.77 13.35 -3.23
C VAL A 322 -14.75 14.25 -3.92
N SER A 323 -15.24 15.18 -4.74
CA SER A 323 -14.39 16.13 -5.45
C SER A 323 -14.12 17.35 -4.58
N VAL A 324 -12.83 17.63 -4.37
CA VAL A 324 -12.34 18.64 -3.44
C VAL A 324 -11.75 19.83 -4.19
N LEU A 325 -12.14 21.04 -3.80
CA LEU A 325 -11.62 22.30 -4.32
C LEU A 325 -10.98 23.13 -3.20
N SER A 326 -9.69 23.44 -3.31
CA SER A 326 -8.93 24.08 -2.22
C SER A 326 -8.66 25.59 -2.39
N THR A 327 -8.41 26.27 -1.28
CA THR A 327 -7.89 27.65 -1.21
C THR A 327 -6.92 27.83 -0.03
N GLN A 328 -6.46 29.07 0.18
CA GLN A 328 -5.64 29.48 1.32
C GLN A 328 -6.51 30.09 2.45
N THR A 329 -6.32 29.63 3.69
CA THR A 329 -7.17 29.98 4.85
C THR A 329 -7.13 31.45 5.27
N GLY A 330 -5.96 32.07 5.24
CA GLY A 330 -5.73 33.47 5.60
C GLY A 330 -6.00 34.50 4.49
N TRP A 331 -6.04 34.10 3.21
CA TRP A 331 -6.27 34.99 2.08
C TRP A 331 -7.78 35.06 1.73
N GLN A 332 -8.57 35.53 2.69
CA GLN A 332 -10.02 35.69 2.54
C GLN A 332 -10.35 36.51 1.28
N GLY A 333 -11.26 36.02 0.46
CA GLY A 333 -11.63 36.58 -0.82
C GLY A 333 -10.98 35.89 -2.02
N LEU A 334 -9.86 35.18 -1.84
CA LEU A 334 -9.21 34.40 -2.91
C LEU A 334 -10.15 33.31 -3.44
N GLU A 335 -10.93 32.72 -2.55
CA GLU A 335 -11.89 31.66 -2.87
C GLU A 335 -12.95 32.09 -3.90
N ASN A 336 -13.23 33.39 -4.02
CA ASN A 336 -14.17 33.89 -5.03
C ASN A 336 -13.73 33.56 -6.46
N TYR A 337 -12.43 33.60 -6.74
CA TYR A 337 -11.91 33.32 -8.09
C TYR A 337 -12.02 31.83 -8.43
N VAL A 338 -11.70 30.95 -7.48
CA VAL A 338 -11.68 29.50 -7.70
C VAL A 338 -13.09 28.89 -7.66
N LEU A 339 -14.00 29.42 -6.82
CA LEU A 339 -15.38 28.93 -6.75
C LEU A 339 -16.22 29.42 -7.93
N ASN A 340 -16.19 30.74 -8.21
CA ASN A 340 -17.10 31.36 -9.17
C ASN A 340 -16.57 31.39 -10.60
N THR A 341 -15.24 31.36 -10.78
CA THR A 341 -14.58 31.24 -12.09
C THR A 341 -15.18 32.16 -13.19
N PRO A 342 -15.25 33.49 -12.98
CA PRO A 342 -16.03 34.39 -13.84
C PRO A 342 -15.63 34.38 -15.33
N ALA A 343 -14.35 34.22 -15.68
CA ALA A 343 -13.88 34.11 -17.07
C ALA A 343 -14.36 32.81 -17.75
N TRP A 344 -14.47 31.72 -16.99
CA TRP A 344 -15.03 30.46 -17.46
C TRP A 344 -16.56 30.54 -17.62
N VAL A 345 -17.24 31.19 -16.68
CA VAL A 345 -18.68 31.45 -16.74
C VAL A 345 -19.04 32.37 -17.90
N ALA A 346 -18.22 33.38 -18.20
CA ALA A 346 -18.38 34.25 -19.37
C ALA A 346 -18.36 33.50 -20.71
N GLN A 347 -17.81 32.28 -20.74
CA GLN A 347 -17.85 31.37 -21.89
C GLN A 347 -19.10 30.47 -21.92
N GLY A 348 -20.10 30.72 -21.07
CA GLY A 348 -21.36 29.98 -21.01
C GLY A 348 -21.36 28.74 -20.11
N ASN A 349 -20.35 28.58 -19.25
CA ASN A 349 -20.23 27.44 -18.34
C ASN A 349 -20.81 27.73 -16.95
N GLN A 350 -21.04 26.68 -16.17
CA GLN A 350 -21.40 26.82 -14.76
C GLN A 350 -20.16 27.17 -13.91
N PRO A 351 -20.32 27.90 -12.80
CA PRO A 351 -19.22 28.14 -11.87
C PRO A 351 -18.70 26.81 -11.29
N ALA A 352 -17.40 26.75 -11.01
CA ALA A 352 -16.72 25.52 -10.60
C ALA A 352 -17.37 24.82 -9.40
N TRP A 353 -17.80 25.57 -8.39
CA TRP A 353 -18.37 25.02 -7.17
C TRP A 353 -19.56 24.09 -7.41
N LYS A 354 -20.33 24.26 -8.50
CA LYS A 354 -21.47 23.39 -8.82
C LYS A 354 -21.08 21.96 -9.21
N ALA A 355 -19.83 21.74 -9.57
CA ALA A 355 -19.29 20.42 -9.88
C ALA A 355 -18.54 19.81 -8.68
N MET A 356 -18.43 20.50 -7.55
CA MET A 356 -17.62 20.06 -6.41
C MET A 356 -18.50 19.56 -5.27
N ASP A 357 -17.96 18.67 -4.45
CA ASP A 357 -18.65 18.13 -3.25
C ASP A 357 -18.10 18.80 -1.97
N ALA A 358 -16.81 19.18 -1.99
CA ALA A 358 -16.12 19.74 -0.84
C ALA A 358 -15.27 20.96 -1.22
N TYR A 359 -15.19 21.89 -0.28
CA TYR A 359 -14.35 23.07 -0.27
C TYR A 359 -13.30 22.93 0.84
N ALA A 360 -12.04 23.17 0.50
CA ALA A 360 -10.92 22.82 1.35
C ALA A 360 -10.02 24.00 1.71
N ILE A 361 -9.57 24.04 2.96
CA ILE A 361 -8.67 25.05 3.50
C ILE A 361 -7.52 24.40 4.29
N THR A 362 -6.46 25.14 4.61
CA THR A 362 -5.47 24.69 5.61
C THR A 362 -5.96 24.92 7.04
N GLY A 363 -5.47 24.12 7.98
CA GLY A 363 -5.77 24.23 9.41
C GLY A 363 -4.52 24.51 10.25
N TYR A 364 -3.58 25.33 9.77
CA TYR A 364 -2.35 25.62 10.48
C TYR A 364 -2.48 26.74 11.51
N PHE A 365 -1.76 26.60 12.63
CA PHE A 365 -1.43 27.70 13.54
C PHE A 365 0.07 27.75 13.80
N SER A 366 0.62 28.94 14.04
CA SER A 366 2.05 29.14 14.33
C SER A 366 2.32 30.28 15.31
N GLY A 367 1.36 31.18 15.51
CA GLY A 367 1.57 32.45 16.22
C GLY A 367 2.63 33.33 15.56
N ALA A 368 2.93 33.13 14.27
CA ALA A 368 3.98 33.82 13.52
C ALA A 368 5.39 33.73 14.14
N LEU A 369 5.63 32.70 14.96
CA LEU A 369 6.86 32.58 15.75
C LEU A 369 8.14 32.56 14.90
N GLY A 370 8.10 31.88 13.75
CA GLY A 370 9.27 31.71 12.89
C GLY A 370 9.49 32.79 11.83
N ASN A 371 8.69 33.85 11.84
CA ASN A 371 8.89 34.96 10.90
C ASN A 371 10.19 35.71 11.22
N PRO A 372 11.01 36.08 10.22
CA PRO A 372 12.27 36.81 10.43
C PRO A 372 12.14 38.05 11.34
N GLU A 373 11.09 38.84 11.17
CA GLU A 373 10.83 40.05 11.95
C GLU A 373 10.56 39.79 13.44
N ASN A 374 10.12 38.58 13.79
CA ASN A 374 9.76 38.21 15.16
C ASN A 374 10.91 37.55 15.92
N MET A 375 12.02 37.21 15.25
CA MET A 375 13.02 36.33 15.84
C MET A 375 13.79 36.92 17.01
N ALA A 376 14.03 38.24 17.00
CA ALA A 376 14.62 38.93 18.14
C ALA A 376 13.71 38.86 19.38
N THR A 377 12.40 38.99 19.19
CA THR A 377 11.40 38.91 20.26
C THR A 377 11.35 37.50 20.84
N VAL A 378 11.22 36.47 19.99
CA VAL A 378 11.18 35.06 20.45
C VAL A 378 12.47 34.68 21.17
N ARG A 379 13.62 35.10 20.65
CA ARG A 379 14.93 34.91 21.31
C ARG A 379 14.98 35.54 22.69
N SER A 380 14.35 36.70 22.88
CA SER A 380 14.33 37.34 24.20
C SER A 380 13.63 36.48 25.27
N TRP A 381 12.68 35.62 24.87
CA TRP A 381 11.95 34.75 25.78
C TRP A 381 12.77 33.58 26.29
N LEU A 382 13.83 33.17 25.59
CA LEU A 382 14.71 32.09 26.05
C LEU A 382 15.41 32.39 27.39
N LYS A 383 15.39 33.67 27.81
CA LYS A 383 15.90 34.13 29.11
C LYS A 383 14.91 34.01 30.25
N GLU A 384 13.65 33.68 29.98
CA GLU A 384 12.64 33.47 31.01
C GLU A 384 12.97 32.22 31.85
N PRO A 385 12.54 32.15 33.13
CA PRO A 385 12.86 31.02 34.00
C PRO A 385 12.37 29.66 33.50
N ASP A 386 11.33 29.65 32.67
CA ASP A 386 10.77 28.45 32.03
C ASP A 386 11.36 28.17 30.64
N GLY A 387 12.40 28.90 30.22
CA GLY A 387 12.98 28.82 28.88
C GLY A 387 12.15 29.49 27.78
N GLY A 388 11.12 30.26 28.13
CA GLY A 388 10.27 31.01 27.20
C GLY A 388 9.03 30.25 26.73
N PHE A 389 8.81 29.02 27.21
CA PHE A 389 7.69 28.18 26.76
C PHE A 389 6.32 28.78 27.11
N GLY A 390 6.15 29.38 28.29
CA GLY A 390 4.88 29.99 28.70
C GLY A 390 4.45 31.13 27.77
N LYS A 391 5.39 32.01 27.40
CA LYS A 391 5.15 33.07 26.40
C LYS A 391 4.85 32.48 25.03
N ALA A 392 5.59 31.46 24.60
CA ALA A 392 5.35 30.79 23.32
C ALA A 392 3.97 30.12 23.27
N PHE A 393 3.51 29.45 24.32
CA PHE A 393 2.17 28.86 24.37
C PHE A 393 1.06 29.90 24.42
N GLN A 394 1.25 31.00 25.17
CA GLN A 394 0.30 32.12 25.16
C GLN A 394 0.21 32.74 23.76
N GLN A 395 1.35 32.86 23.07
CA GLN A 395 1.42 33.35 21.70
C GLN A 395 0.73 32.40 20.72
N LEU A 396 1.00 31.10 20.79
CA LEU A 396 0.33 30.11 19.93
C LEU A 396 -1.18 30.07 20.16
N GLN A 397 -1.63 30.26 21.39
CA GLN A 397 -3.04 30.23 21.73
C GLN A 397 -3.79 31.48 21.25
N THR A 398 -3.24 32.66 21.52
CA THR A 398 -3.98 33.94 21.37
C THR A 398 -3.38 34.89 20.34
N GLY A 399 -2.09 34.74 20.03
CA GLY A 399 -1.33 35.63 19.14
C GLY A 399 -1.11 37.05 19.68
N LYS A 400 -1.36 37.29 20.97
CA LYS A 400 -1.33 38.62 21.60
C LYS A 400 -0.01 38.99 22.26
N VAL A 401 0.96 38.08 22.33
CA VAL A 401 2.29 38.34 22.92
C VAL A 401 3.16 39.09 21.90
N ILE A 402 3.04 38.76 20.62
CA ILE A 402 3.62 39.49 19.50
C ILE A 402 2.51 40.31 18.83
N PRO A 403 2.55 41.65 18.88
CA PRO A 403 1.48 42.48 18.31
C PRO A 403 1.23 42.22 16.81
N GLY A 404 -0.04 42.14 16.41
CA GLY A 404 -0.44 42.02 15.00
C GLY A 404 -0.42 40.60 14.44
N THR A 405 -0.26 39.59 15.29
CA THR A 405 -0.16 38.17 14.89
C THR A 405 -1.32 37.32 15.40
N GLU A 406 -2.39 37.96 15.90
CA GLU A 406 -3.56 37.30 16.50
C GLU A 406 -4.20 36.27 15.56
N GLN A 407 -4.20 36.56 14.25
CA GLN A 407 -4.80 35.72 13.22
C GLN A 407 -4.02 34.42 12.92
N GLU A 408 -2.76 34.32 13.36
CA GLU A 408 -1.88 33.14 13.17
C GLU A 408 -1.91 32.19 14.38
N SER A 409 -2.63 32.56 15.44
CA SER A 409 -2.83 31.75 16.63
C SER A 409 -3.95 30.72 16.46
N VAL A 410 -4.12 29.80 17.42
CA VAL A 410 -5.25 28.86 17.44
C VAL A 410 -6.58 29.62 17.46
N GLU A 411 -6.73 30.64 18.30
CA GLU A 411 -7.96 31.45 18.35
C GLU A 411 -8.25 32.18 17.04
N GLY A 412 -7.22 32.78 16.43
CA GLY A 412 -7.34 33.42 15.11
C GLY A 412 -7.70 32.44 13.99
N THR A 413 -7.07 31.26 14.01
CA THR A 413 -7.32 30.20 13.03
C THR A 413 -8.77 29.71 13.11
N ILE A 414 -9.32 29.52 14.30
CA ILE A 414 -10.74 29.18 14.49
C ILE A 414 -11.65 30.28 13.91
N GLY A 415 -11.32 31.56 14.11
CA GLY A 415 -12.04 32.66 13.48
C GLY A 415 -12.03 32.61 11.95
N ARG A 416 -10.88 32.29 11.34
CA ARG A 416 -10.77 32.08 9.89
C ARG A 416 -11.54 30.84 9.42
N ILE A 417 -11.54 29.75 10.19
CA ILE A 417 -12.34 28.56 9.90
C ILE A 417 -13.84 28.91 9.85
N GLN A 418 -14.34 29.71 10.79
CA GLN A 418 -15.74 30.15 10.80
C GLN A 418 -16.13 30.96 9.57
N TYR A 419 -15.23 31.83 9.08
CA TYR A 419 -15.42 32.54 7.82
C TYR A 419 -15.61 31.54 6.66
N HIS A 420 -14.69 30.59 6.53
CA HIS A 420 -14.71 29.59 5.45
C HIS A 420 -15.88 28.61 5.56
N ALA A 421 -16.33 28.30 6.78
CA ALA A 421 -17.56 27.54 7.00
C ALA A 421 -18.80 28.25 6.46
N ASN A 422 -18.87 29.58 6.61
CA ASN A 422 -19.94 30.37 5.99
C ASN A 422 -19.86 30.34 4.46
N VAL A 423 -18.66 30.43 3.88
CA VAL A 423 -18.47 30.29 2.42
C VAL A 423 -18.94 28.92 1.95
N ALA A 424 -18.52 27.83 2.60
CA ALA A 424 -18.92 26.47 2.26
C ALA A 424 -20.45 26.31 2.31
N LYS A 425 -21.08 26.80 3.39
CA LYS A 425 -22.53 26.77 3.58
C LYS A 425 -23.29 27.54 2.49
N GLN A 426 -22.79 28.70 2.06
CA GLN A 426 -23.41 29.49 0.99
C GLN A 426 -23.44 28.74 -0.36
N HIS A 427 -22.49 27.83 -0.58
CA HIS A 427 -22.37 27.04 -1.81
C HIS A 427 -22.88 25.60 -1.66
N GLY A 428 -23.36 25.20 -0.49
CA GLY A 428 -23.81 23.83 -0.22
C GLY A 428 -22.68 22.79 -0.25
N LEU A 429 -21.44 23.21 0.03
CA LEU A 429 -20.25 22.35 0.02
C LEU A 429 -19.88 21.89 1.43
N GLN A 430 -19.27 20.71 1.53
CA GLN A 430 -18.60 20.30 2.77
C GLN A 430 -17.36 21.15 3.00
N LEU A 431 -17.10 21.58 4.24
CA LEU A 431 -15.81 22.18 4.60
C LEU A 431 -14.86 21.07 5.06
N VAL A 432 -13.74 20.89 4.36
CA VAL A 432 -12.68 19.93 4.70
C VAL A 432 -11.34 20.65 4.92
N ALA A 433 -10.43 20.09 5.72
CA ALA A 433 -9.06 20.57 5.80
C ALA A 433 -8.15 19.62 5.03
N TYR A 434 -7.46 20.11 4.00
CA TYR A 434 -6.53 19.27 3.22
C TYR A 434 -5.20 19.04 3.95
N GLU A 435 -4.86 19.92 4.88
CA GLU A 435 -3.75 19.76 5.82
C GLU A 435 -3.92 20.73 6.99
N GLY A 436 -3.27 20.44 8.11
CA GLY A 436 -3.34 21.28 9.28
C GLY A 436 -2.54 20.75 10.46
N GLY A 437 -2.58 21.51 11.54
CA GLY A 437 -1.77 21.30 12.74
C GLY A 437 -0.93 22.53 13.03
N GLN A 438 0.31 22.33 13.44
CA GLN A 438 1.23 23.41 13.80
C GLN A 438 2.16 23.74 12.61
N HIS A 439 2.52 25.01 12.44
CA HIS A 439 3.51 25.50 11.47
C HIS A 439 4.60 26.34 12.16
N ILE A 440 5.19 25.77 13.21
CA ILE A 440 6.25 26.34 14.04
C ILE A 440 7.60 25.94 13.43
N VAL A 441 8.07 26.78 12.53
CA VAL A 441 9.35 26.64 11.84
C VAL A 441 9.85 28.01 11.44
N GLY A 442 11.17 28.23 11.47
CA GLY A 442 11.76 29.43 10.87
C GLY A 442 11.59 29.42 9.35
N HIS A 443 11.48 30.60 8.74
CA HIS A 443 11.55 30.73 7.28
C HIS A 443 12.33 32.00 6.89
N GLY A 444 12.66 32.13 5.60
CA GLY A 444 13.40 33.29 5.09
C GLY A 444 14.82 33.43 5.66
N GLY A 445 15.44 32.32 6.07
CA GLY A 445 16.76 32.26 6.68
C GLY A 445 16.72 31.96 8.18
N ALA A 446 15.59 32.20 8.85
CA ALA A 446 15.42 31.95 10.29
C ALA A 446 15.54 30.45 10.66
N GLU A 447 15.27 29.54 9.73
CA GLU A 447 15.51 28.10 9.88
C GLU A 447 16.99 27.74 10.09
N ASN A 448 17.93 28.63 9.76
CA ASN A 448 19.36 28.39 9.98
C ASN A 448 19.82 28.84 11.36
N ASP A 449 18.91 29.35 12.19
CA ASP A 449 19.17 29.68 13.58
C ASP A 449 19.03 28.44 14.46
N ALA A 450 20.15 27.83 14.84
CA ALA A 450 20.16 26.56 15.55
C ALA A 450 19.50 26.65 16.94
N GLU A 451 19.66 27.77 17.66
CA GLU A 451 19.09 27.92 19.00
C GLU A 451 17.56 28.01 18.95
N LEU A 452 17.03 28.80 18.02
CA LEU A 452 15.59 28.94 17.84
C LEU A 452 14.96 27.69 17.23
N SER A 453 15.65 27.03 16.30
CA SER A 453 15.22 25.74 15.76
C SER A 453 15.12 24.68 16.86
N ASN A 454 16.11 24.61 17.75
CA ASN A 454 16.09 23.72 18.92
C ASN A 454 14.94 24.06 19.88
N PHE A 455 14.68 25.35 20.11
CA PHE A 455 13.54 25.79 20.90
C PHE A 455 12.20 25.37 20.28
N PHE A 456 12.02 25.53 18.97
CA PHE A 456 10.79 25.11 18.27
C PHE A 456 10.57 23.60 18.28
N MET A 457 11.63 22.81 18.11
CA MET A 457 11.56 21.35 18.25
C MET A 457 11.19 20.96 19.69
N ALA A 458 11.78 21.61 20.70
CA ALA A 458 11.43 21.38 22.10
C ALA A 458 9.98 21.77 22.39
N LEU A 459 9.51 22.91 21.87
CA LEU A 459 8.14 23.41 22.02
C LEU A 459 7.09 22.42 21.49
N ASN A 460 7.38 21.75 20.37
CA ASN A 460 6.52 20.70 19.81
C ASN A 460 6.38 19.46 20.69
N ARG A 461 7.37 19.17 21.55
CA ARG A 461 7.41 18.00 22.45
C ARG A 461 6.78 18.26 23.81
N ARG A 462 6.42 19.52 24.09
CA ARG A 462 5.81 19.94 25.36
C ARG A 462 4.37 19.41 25.48
N PRO A 463 3.96 18.88 26.65
CA PRO A 463 2.59 18.38 26.88
C PRO A 463 1.48 19.39 26.54
N GLU A 464 1.74 20.68 26.75
CA GLU A 464 0.82 21.79 26.51
C GLU A 464 0.37 21.88 25.03
N MET A 465 1.17 21.35 24.09
CA MET A 465 0.82 21.28 22.67
C MET A 465 -0.43 20.43 22.42
N LYS A 466 -0.67 19.41 23.25
CA LYS A 466 -1.88 18.57 23.17
C LYS A 466 -3.15 19.42 23.28
N ASN A 467 -3.15 20.40 24.20
CA ASN A 467 -4.30 21.26 24.46
C ASN A 467 -4.60 22.20 23.29
N LEU A 468 -3.56 22.70 22.61
CA LEU A 468 -3.73 23.55 21.43
C LEU A 468 -4.36 22.80 20.27
N TYR A 469 -3.90 21.56 20.02
CA TYR A 469 -4.48 20.69 19.00
C TYR A 469 -5.94 20.34 19.32
N GLN A 470 -6.25 19.98 20.56
CA GLN A 470 -7.63 19.71 20.97
C GLN A 470 -8.53 20.92 20.73
N ARG A 471 -8.08 22.13 21.14
CA ARG A 471 -8.84 23.36 20.92
C ARG A 471 -9.06 23.67 19.44
N LEU A 472 -8.05 23.46 18.60
CA LEU A 472 -8.18 23.63 17.15
C LEU A 472 -9.21 22.66 16.56
N LEU A 473 -9.13 21.37 16.89
CA LEU A 473 -10.02 20.34 16.37
C LEU A 473 -11.46 20.49 16.87
N ASP A 474 -11.63 20.87 18.14
CA ASP A 474 -12.94 21.21 18.70
C ASP A 474 -13.53 22.43 17.97
N GLY A 475 -12.72 23.47 17.75
CA GLY A 475 -13.11 24.66 16.99
C GLY A 475 -13.46 24.35 15.53
N TRP A 476 -12.74 23.42 14.89
CA TRP A 476 -13.02 22.90 13.56
C TRP A 476 -14.41 22.26 13.49
N LYS A 477 -14.66 21.27 14.37
CA LYS A 477 -15.95 20.57 14.44
C LYS A 477 -17.10 21.53 14.77
N GLN A 478 -16.92 22.41 15.76
CA GLN A 478 -17.95 23.37 16.17
C GLN A 478 -18.29 24.38 15.08
N SER A 479 -17.34 24.69 14.19
CA SER A 479 -17.57 25.58 13.05
C SER A 479 -18.33 24.90 11.90
N GLY A 480 -18.61 23.60 11.99
CA GLY A 480 -19.26 22.82 10.92
C GLY A 480 -18.27 22.19 9.93
N GLY A 481 -16.98 22.13 10.27
CA GLY A 481 -16.00 21.35 9.53
C GLY A 481 -16.34 19.86 9.56
N THR A 482 -16.01 19.17 8.46
CA THR A 482 -16.13 17.71 8.32
C THR A 482 -14.75 17.07 8.50
N LEU A 483 -14.19 16.46 7.46
CA LEU A 483 -12.86 15.85 7.50
C LEU A 483 -11.76 16.89 7.77
N PHE A 484 -10.96 16.65 8.81
CA PHE A 484 -9.72 17.38 9.05
C PHE A 484 -8.52 16.46 8.80
N ASN A 485 -7.71 16.77 7.79
CA ASN A 485 -6.48 16.04 7.51
C ASN A 485 -5.31 16.65 8.28
N HIS A 486 -4.70 15.89 9.20
CA HIS A 486 -3.42 16.28 9.79
C HIS A 486 -2.30 16.09 8.77
N PHE A 487 -1.31 16.98 8.75
CA PHE A 487 -0.36 17.08 7.65
C PHE A 487 0.36 15.76 7.33
N VAL A 488 1.08 15.14 8.28
CA VAL A 488 1.67 13.81 8.09
C VAL A 488 1.72 12.98 9.38
N GLY A 489 1.66 11.66 9.25
CA GLY A 489 1.68 10.70 10.37
C GLY A 489 3.03 10.62 11.08
N VAL A 490 4.08 10.19 10.36
CA VAL A 490 5.41 9.93 10.94
C VAL A 490 6.48 10.69 10.17
N SER A 491 7.14 11.66 10.80
CA SER A 491 8.26 12.39 10.19
C SER A 491 9.15 13.03 11.26
N ARG A 492 10.48 12.88 11.12
CA ARG A 492 11.45 13.48 12.03
C ARG A 492 11.29 15.00 12.14
N SER A 493 11.59 15.51 13.33
CA SER A 493 11.78 16.95 13.55
C SER A 493 13.13 17.39 13.00
N SER A 494 13.18 18.55 12.35
CA SER A 494 14.44 19.16 11.90
C SER A 494 14.34 20.68 11.89
N LYS A 495 15.39 21.37 11.43
CA LYS A 495 15.33 22.81 11.19
C LYS A 495 14.24 23.23 10.18
N TRP A 496 13.78 22.30 9.34
CA TRP A 496 12.69 22.50 8.38
C TRP A 496 11.30 22.25 8.97
N GLY A 497 11.20 22.00 10.27
CA GLY A 497 9.94 21.87 11.00
C GLY A 497 9.74 20.51 11.67
N SER A 498 8.66 20.42 12.45
CA SER A 498 8.24 19.26 13.22
C SER A 498 6.85 18.79 12.77
N TRP A 499 6.77 18.28 11.56
CA TRP A 499 5.51 18.03 10.84
C TRP A 499 4.72 16.82 11.35
N GLY A 500 5.39 15.68 11.58
CA GLY A 500 4.75 14.41 11.89
C GLY A 500 3.95 14.43 13.19
N ALA A 501 2.82 13.73 13.25
CA ALA A 501 2.16 13.42 14.52
C ALA A 501 3.12 12.64 15.45
N LEU A 502 3.96 11.78 14.87
CA LEU A 502 5.09 11.09 15.49
C LEU A 502 6.39 11.45 14.74
N GLU A 503 7.55 11.30 15.38
CA GLU A 503 8.86 11.61 14.80
C GLU A 503 9.53 10.40 14.14
N ASN A 504 9.18 9.19 14.57
CA ASN A 504 9.66 7.94 13.99
C ASN A 504 8.66 6.80 14.24
N LEU A 505 8.81 5.72 13.49
CA LEU A 505 7.88 4.59 13.51
C LEU A 505 7.78 3.89 14.88
N ASN A 506 8.89 3.83 15.63
CA ASN A 506 8.95 3.19 16.95
C ASN A 506 8.31 4.04 18.06
N GLN A 507 8.01 5.31 17.79
CA GLN A 507 7.35 6.18 18.75
C GLN A 507 5.89 5.76 18.94
N THR A 508 5.51 5.51 20.19
CA THR A 508 4.15 5.07 20.54
C THR A 508 3.21 6.24 20.84
N THR A 509 3.75 7.40 21.26
CA THR A 509 2.95 8.58 21.57
C THR A 509 3.73 9.88 21.45
N SER A 510 3.01 10.98 21.26
CA SER A 510 3.49 12.37 21.34
C SER A 510 2.31 13.27 21.78
N PRO A 511 2.55 14.52 22.21
CA PRO A 511 1.45 15.45 22.50
C PRO A 511 0.49 15.65 21.31
N LYS A 512 1.03 15.70 20.09
CA LYS A 512 0.24 15.84 18.86
C LYS A 512 -0.58 14.57 18.60
N TYR A 513 0.08 13.42 18.53
CA TYR A 513 -0.57 12.13 18.28
C TYR A 513 -1.65 11.83 19.34
N GLY A 514 -1.34 12.07 20.62
CA GLY A 514 -2.30 11.92 21.70
C GLY A 514 -3.51 12.85 21.58
N ALA A 515 -3.36 14.07 21.03
CA ALA A 515 -4.51 14.93 20.75
C ALA A 515 -5.38 14.37 19.62
N LEU A 516 -4.77 13.85 18.54
CA LEU A 516 -5.48 13.26 17.41
C LEU A 516 -6.27 12.01 17.85
N MET A 517 -5.61 11.09 18.56
CA MET A 517 -6.24 9.85 19.05
C MET A 517 -7.33 10.13 20.09
N ASP A 518 -7.12 11.08 21.01
CA ASP A 518 -8.17 11.52 21.95
C ASP A 518 -9.39 12.09 21.21
N PHE A 519 -9.17 12.80 20.11
CA PHE A 519 -10.26 13.37 19.32
C PHE A 519 -11.03 12.28 18.56
N ILE A 520 -10.33 11.37 17.88
CA ILE A 520 -10.89 10.18 17.21
C ILE A 520 -11.73 9.37 18.19
N GLY A 521 -11.18 9.00 19.36
CA GLY A 521 -11.88 8.20 20.35
C GLY A 521 -13.08 8.89 21.03
N LYS A 522 -13.20 10.22 20.95
CA LYS A 522 -14.35 10.98 21.48
C LYS A 522 -15.40 11.30 20.42
N ASN A 523 -15.06 11.18 19.14
CA ASN A 523 -15.87 11.69 18.06
C ASN A 523 -15.97 10.65 16.96
N ASP A 524 -17.11 9.97 16.90
CA ASP A 524 -17.51 9.26 15.69
C ASP A 524 -17.63 10.24 14.52
N ARG A 525 -17.46 9.73 13.31
CA ARG A 525 -17.65 10.52 12.09
C ARG A 525 -19.06 11.12 12.07
N TRP A 526 -19.14 12.46 12.07
CA TRP A 526 -20.41 13.20 12.15
C TRP A 526 -20.92 13.71 10.79
N TRP A 527 -20.24 13.32 9.70
CA TRP A 527 -20.70 13.51 8.33
C TRP A 527 -20.90 12.15 7.66
N THR A 528 -21.63 12.12 6.55
CA THR A 528 -21.96 10.88 5.84
C THR A 528 -20.90 10.53 4.81
N GLU A 529 -20.46 9.27 4.85
CA GLU A 529 -19.71 8.56 3.80
C GLU A 529 -20.18 7.11 3.77
N PRO A 530 -20.04 6.38 2.64
CA PRO A 530 -20.01 4.93 2.62
C PRO A 530 -19.16 4.38 3.78
N SER A 531 -19.72 3.43 4.54
CA SER A 531 -19.14 2.96 5.79
C SER A 531 -17.75 2.34 5.58
N SER A 532 -16.72 2.96 6.16
CA SER A 532 -15.35 2.42 6.20
C SER A 532 -15.15 1.58 7.46
N GLY A 533 -15.11 0.25 7.35
CA GLY A 533 -14.76 -0.64 8.47
C GLY A 533 -13.24 -0.70 8.68
N ILE A 534 -12.79 -0.90 9.92
CA ILE A 534 -11.41 -1.35 10.16
C ILE A 534 -11.28 -2.74 9.55
N LYS A 535 -10.15 -2.98 8.88
CA LYS A 535 -9.87 -4.25 8.21
C LYS A 535 -8.57 -4.90 8.68
N LEU A 536 -7.81 -4.22 9.54
CA LEU A 536 -6.59 -4.74 10.13
C LEU A 536 -6.82 -5.03 11.61
N GLY A 537 -6.73 -6.30 11.95
CA GLY A 537 -6.86 -6.83 13.28
C GLY A 537 -5.53 -6.83 14.06
N LEU A 538 -5.36 -7.90 14.83
CA LEU A 538 -4.24 -8.23 15.67
C LEU A 538 -2.99 -8.56 14.84
N HIS A 539 -1.84 -8.22 15.40
CA HIS A 539 -0.54 -8.69 14.94
C HIS A 539 0.10 -9.46 16.09
N GLN A 540 0.28 -10.77 15.91
CA GLN A 540 0.82 -11.67 16.92
C GLN A 540 2.00 -12.47 16.38
N ARG A 541 2.99 -12.71 17.26
CA ARG A 541 4.14 -13.56 16.99
C ARG A 541 4.30 -14.56 18.13
N GLY A 542 4.44 -15.83 17.78
CA GLY A 542 4.77 -16.91 18.69
C GLY A 542 6.24 -16.88 19.09
N THR A 543 6.68 -17.95 19.73
CA THR A 543 8.01 -18.16 20.28
C THR A 543 8.77 -19.20 19.45
N ALA A 544 9.77 -19.86 20.03
CA ALA A 544 10.44 -21.00 19.39
C ALA A 544 9.90 -22.35 19.90
N ALA A 545 8.78 -22.32 20.63
CA ALA A 545 8.09 -23.48 21.19
C ALA A 545 6.69 -23.55 20.58
N ALA A 546 6.02 -24.68 20.76
CA ALA A 546 4.64 -24.86 20.30
C ALA A 546 3.68 -23.84 20.94
N ASP A 547 3.06 -23.01 20.12
CA ASP A 547 2.16 -21.94 20.49
C ASP A 547 0.74 -22.15 19.93
N THR A 548 -0.24 -21.45 20.50
CA THR A 548 -1.59 -21.36 19.96
C THR A 548 -1.99 -19.91 19.81
N LEU A 549 -2.09 -19.45 18.57
CA LEU A 549 -2.43 -18.06 18.23
C LEU A 549 -3.86 -18.01 17.67
N ARG A 550 -4.65 -17.03 18.12
CA ARG A 550 -6.04 -16.84 17.70
C ARG A 550 -6.29 -15.39 17.30
N GLY A 551 -6.84 -15.22 16.10
CA GLY A 551 -7.33 -13.97 15.54
C GLY A 551 -8.71 -13.57 16.08
N ASN A 552 -9.30 -12.57 15.44
CA ASN A 552 -10.58 -11.96 15.78
C ASN A 552 -11.54 -11.90 14.57
N GLN A 553 -12.20 -10.76 14.30
CA GLN A 553 -13.15 -10.60 13.20
C GLN A 553 -12.65 -9.64 12.10
N ASP A 554 -11.43 -9.12 12.27
CA ASP A 554 -10.72 -8.21 11.37
C ASP A 554 -9.54 -8.97 10.71
N GLY A 555 -8.96 -8.47 9.63
CA GLY A 555 -7.82 -9.13 8.97
C GLY A 555 -6.54 -9.12 9.82
N ASP A 556 -6.20 -10.27 10.38
CA ASP A 556 -5.12 -10.49 11.34
C ASP A 556 -3.79 -10.90 10.67
N LEU A 557 -2.70 -10.69 11.40
CA LEU A 557 -1.35 -11.16 11.04
C LEU A 557 -0.81 -12.04 12.16
N LEU A 558 -0.72 -13.36 11.92
CA LEU A 558 -0.27 -14.35 12.89
C LEU A 558 1.00 -15.05 12.37
N ILE A 559 2.05 -15.10 13.19
CA ILE A 559 3.33 -15.75 12.83
C ILE A 559 3.74 -16.68 13.97
N GLY A 560 3.80 -17.99 13.75
CA GLY A 560 4.21 -18.98 14.75
C GLY A 560 5.69 -18.90 15.12
N ASN A 561 6.54 -18.79 14.09
CA ASN A 561 8.01 -18.81 14.11
C ASN A 561 8.61 -20.21 14.13
N ALA A 562 8.89 -20.81 15.27
CA ALA A 562 9.45 -22.16 15.31
C ALA A 562 8.75 -22.98 16.38
N GLY A 563 8.64 -24.28 16.18
CA GLY A 563 7.83 -25.15 17.02
C GLY A 563 6.58 -25.60 16.27
N ASN A 564 5.84 -26.56 16.83
CA ASN A 564 4.63 -27.06 16.19
C ASN A 564 3.44 -26.20 16.63
N ASP A 565 3.12 -25.18 15.85
CA ASP A 565 2.18 -24.13 16.21
C ASP A 565 0.76 -24.42 15.71
N SER A 566 -0.22 -23.78 16.35
CA SER A 566 -1.62 -23.79 15.92
C SER A 566 -2.16 -22.37 15.77
N LEU A 567 -2.41 -21.94 14.55
CA LEU A 567 -2.85 -20.59 14.19
C LEU A 567 -4.28 -20.64 13.66
N TYR A 568 -5.16 -19.78 14.19
CA TYR A 568 -6.56 -19.67 13.78
C TYR A 568 -6.88 -18.21 13.46
N GLY A 569 -7.20 -17.87 12.20
CA GLY A 569 -7.53 -16.51 11.74
C GLY A 569 -8.92 -16.04 12.19
N ALA A 570 -9.90 -16.94 12.08
CA ALA A 570 -11.31 -16.77 12.43
C ALA A 570 -12.14 -16.05 11.36
N ALA A 571 -12.31 -14.72 11.40
CA ALA A 571 -13.03 -14.02 10.34
C ALA A 571 -12.27 -12.75 9.96
N GLY A 572 -12.31 -12.36 8.70
CA GLY A 572 -11.43 -11.32 8.19
C GLY A 572 -10.58 -11.87 7.06
N ASN A 573 -9.80 -11.01 6.41
CA ASN A 573 -8.81 -11.49 5.44
C ASN A 573 -7.47 -11.59 6.17
N ASP A 574 -7.13 -12.79 6.60
CA ASP A 574 -6.03 -13.06 7.52
C ASP A 574 -4.75 -13.45 6.78
N SER A 575 -3.62 -13.27 7.47
CA SER A 575 -2.30 -13.68 7.00
C SER A 575 -1.61 -14.48 8.09
N LEU A 576 -1.49 -15.79 7.87
CA LEU A 576 -0.96 -16.78 8.79
C LEU A 576 0.34 -17.37 8.24
N HIS A 577 1.36 -17.43 9.09
CA HIS A 577 2.63 -18.07 8.78
C HIS A 577 3.04 -19.02 9.91
N GLY A 578 3.14 -20.32 9.63
CA GLY A 578 3.54 -21.34 10.60
C GLY A 578 4.98 -21.12 11.03
N GLY A 579 5.91 -21.26 10.07
CA GLY A 579 7.31 -21.02 10.30
C GLY A 579 8.12 -22.30 10.13
N ALA A 580 8.81 -22.75 11.18
CA ALA A 580 9.58 -23.97 11.16
C ALA A 580 8.95 -25.02 12.08
N ASN A 581 9.05 -26.28 11.66
CA ASN A 581 8.39 -27.46 12.24
C ASN A 581 6.93 -27.64 11.78
N ASP A 582 6.29 -28.70 12.25
CA ASP A 582 5.02 -29.16 11.71
C ASP A 582 3.86 -28.34 12.30
N ASP A 583 3.26 -27.47 11.50
CA ASP A 583 2.30 -26.46 11.92
C ASP A 583 0.85 -26.76 11.50
N HIS A 584 -0.10 -26.16 12.22
CA HIS A 584 -1.53 -26.21 11.88
C HIS A 584 -2.09 -24.80 11.70
N LEU A 585 -2.57 -24.48 10.50
CA LEU A 585 -3.12 -23.17 10.14
C LEU A 585 -4.57 -23.32 9.66
N GLU A 586 -5.47 -22.51 10.22
CA GLU A 586 -6.88 -22.40 9.82
C GLU A 586 -7.19 -20.91 9.55
N GLY A 587 -7.55 -20.57 8.31
CA GLY A 587 -7.90 -19.21 7.88
C GLY A 587 -9.22 -18.77 8.50
N GLY A 588 -10.32 -19.37 8.03
CA GLY A 588 -11.65 -19.11 8.55
C GLY A 588 -12.55 -18.46 7.50
N ASP A 589 -13.29 -17.42 7.87
CA ASP A 589 -14.15 -16.69 6.93
C ASP A 589 -13.43 -15.46 6.35
N GLY A 590 -13.13 -15.47 5.06
CA GLY A 590 -12.54 -14.35 4.33
C GLY A 590 -11.54 -14.82 3.28
N ASN A 591 -10.87 -13.90 2.60
CA ASN A 591 -9.83 -14.28 1.63
C ASN A 591 -8.47 -14.29 2.33
N ASP A 592 -8.00 -15.47 2.71
CA ASP A 592 -6.86 -15.65 3.60
C ASP A 592 -5.57 -16.02 2.86
N VAL A 593 -4.44 -15.78 3.54
CA VAL A 593 -3.11 -16.20 3.11
C VAL A 593 -2.51 -17.08 4.19
N LEU A 594 -2.28 -18.36 3.87
CA LEU A 594 -1.67 -19.33 4.76
C LEU A 594 -0.34 -19.81 4.19
N VAL A 595 0.73 -19.75 5.00
CA VAL A 595 2.08 -20.22 4.64
C VAL A 595 2.58 -21.17 5.73
N GLY A 596 2.77 -22.45 5.42
CA GLY A 596 3.34 -23.44 6.34
C GLY A 596 4.84 -23.19 6.59
N ALA A 597 5.57 -23.00 5.48
CA ALA A 597 7.01 -22.77 5.38
C ALA A 597 7.89 -24.02 5.50
N ILE A 598 8.46 -24.37 6.67
CA ILE A 598 9.35 -25.54 6.79
C ILE A 598 8.74 -26.54 7.75
N GLY A 599 8.29 -27.70 7.29
CA GLY A 599 7.62 -28.67 8.15
C GLY A 599 6.64 -29.51 7.37
N GLN A 600 6.03 -30.51 8.00
CA GLN A 600 4.85 -31.18 7.46
C GLN A 600 3.61 -30.47 7.99
N ASP A 601 3.12 -29.51 7.21
CA ASP A 601 2.13 -28.54 7.68
C ASP A 601 0.71 -28.94 7.27
N ARG A 602 -0.27 -28.45 8.04
CA ARG A 602 -1.70 -28.65 7.76
C ARG A 602 -2.41 -27.31 7.63
N LEU A 603 -2.77 -26.95 6.41
CA LEU A 603 -3.40 -25.68 6.04
C LEU A 603 -4.87 -25.88 5.64
N LEU A 604 -5.76 -25.09 6.25
CA LEU A 604 -7.20 -25.03 5.94
C LEU A 604 -7.61 -23.60 5.63
N GLY A 605 -8.03 -23.30 4.39
CA GLY A 605 -8.54 -21.97 4.01
C GLY A 605 -9.90 -21.69 4.65
N MET A 606 -10.82 -22.65 4.52
CA MET A 606 -12.19 -22.63 5.03
C MET A 606 -13.18 -21.91 4.11
N SER A 607 -13.56 -20.65 4.31
CA SER A 607 -14.53 -19.96 3.45
C SER A 607 -13.93 -18.69 2.85
N GLY A 608 -13.88 -18.59 1.53
CA GLY A 608 -13.42 -17.42 0.79
C GLY A 608 -12.44 -17.83 -0.31
N ASN A 609 -11.80 -16.86 -0.96
CA ASN A 609 -10.81 -17.15 -2.01
C ASN A 609 -9.42 -17.08 -1.40
N ASP A 610 -8.88 -18.23 -1.02
CA ASP A 610 -7.71 -18.36 -0.19
C ASP A 610 -6.44 -18.64 -1.00
N ARG A 611 -5.30 -18.35 -0.38
CA ARG A 611 -3.98 -18.69 -0.91
C ARG A 611 -3.20 -19.49 0.11
N LEU A 612 -2.99 -20.77 -0.17
CA LEU A 612 -2.27 -21.71 0.68
C LEU A 612 -0.92 -22.06 0.04
N ILE A 613 0.16 -21.96 0.82
CA ILE A 613 1.51 -22.39 0.46
C ILE A 613 2.02 -23.34 1.53
N GLY A 614 2.24 -24.61 1.17
CA GLY A 614 2.85 -25.61 2.06
C GLY A 614 4.28 -25.22 2.41
N GLY A 615 5.20 -25.39 1.47
CA GLY A 615 6.59 -24.97 1.62
C GLY A 615 7.55 -26.14 1.43
N ASP A 616 8.48 -26.35 2.36
CA ASP A 616 9.38 -27.50 2.39
C ASP A 616 8.81 -28.55 3.36
N GLY A 617 8.39 -29.71 2.85
CA GLY A 617 7.90 -30.84 3.64
C GLY A 617 6.77 -31.59 2.93
N ASN A 618 6.06 -32.47 3.64
CA ASN A 618 4.93 -33.19 3.04
C ASN A 618 3.64 -32.58 3.58
N ASP A 619 3.09 -31.62 2.86
CA ASP A 619 2.06 -30.75 3.38
C ASP A 619 0.65 -31.27 3.08
N TRP A 620 -0.32 -30.86 3.90
CA TRP A 620 -1.73 -31.13 3.72
C TRP A 620 -2.47 -29.81 3.53
N LEU A 621 -3.05 -29.59 2.35
CA LEU A 621 -3.70 -28.34 1.96
C LEU A 621 -5.16 -28.58 1.60
N ASN A 622 -6.07 -27.84 2.22
CA ASN A 622 -7.49 -27.80 1.87
C ASN A 622 -7.95 -26.35 1.74
N GLY A 623 -8.33 -25.94 0.52
CA GLY A 623 -8.82 -24.59 0.25
C GLY A 623 -10.16 -24.32 0.93
N GLY A 624 -11.13 -25.20 0.72
CA GLY A 624 -12.45 -25.12 1.33
C GLY A 624 -13.49 -24.58 0.35
N LEU A 625 -14.22 -23.54 0.72
CA LEU A 625 -15.26 -22.93 -0.10
C LEU A 625 -14.76 -21.66 -0.77
N GLY A 626 -14.59 -21.68 -2.08
CA GLY A 626 -14.30 -20.46 -2.84
C GLY A 626 -13.52 -20.78 -4.10
N ALA A 627 -12.65 -19.86 -4.51
CA ALA A 627 -11.75 -20.05 -5.64
C ALA A 627 -10.30 -19.90 -5.15
N ASP A 628 -9.72 -21.03 -4.77
CA ASP A 628 -8.49 -21.07 -4.00
C ASP A 628 -7.24 -21.25 -4.86
N GLY A 629 -6.10 -20.84 -4.34
CA GLY A 629 -4.78 -21.09 -4.89
C GLY A 629 -3.93 -21.88 -3.93
N MET A 630 -3.58 -23.11 -4.28
CA MET A 630 -2.76 -24.02 -3.48
C MET A 630 -1.41 -24.27 -4.16
N THR A 631 -0.35 -24.18 -3.38
CA THR A 631 1.03 -24.49 -3.80
C THR A 631 1.62 -25.44 -2.76
N GLY A 632 1.99 -26.65 -3.16
CA GLY A 632 2.57 -27.64 -2.26
C GLY A 632 4.00 -27.27 -1.87
N GLY A 633 4.84 -26.97 -2.87
CA GLY A 633 6.24 -26.63 -2.67
C GLY A 633 7.16 -27.83 -2.93
N ARG A 634 8.04 -28.14 -1.97
CA ARG A 634 8.97 -29.28 -2.04
C ARG A 634 8.49 -30.38 -1.10
N GLY A 635 8.31 -31.57 -1.66
CA GLY A 635 8.03 -32.79 -0.92
C GLY A 635 6.88 -33.53 -1.56
N ALA A 636 6.21 -34.38 -0.78
CA ALA A 636 5.08 -35.18 -1.24
C ALA A 636 3.78 -34.63 -0.65
N ASP A 637 3.14 -33.72 -1.37
CA ASP A 637 2.04 -32.91 -0.84
C ASP A 637 0.66 -33.54 -1.09
N ARG A 638 -0.30 -33.19 -0.25
CA ARG A 638 -1.70 -33.63 -0.35
C ARG A 638 -2.63 -32.45 -0.53
N PHE A 639 -3.24 -32.37 -1.72
CA PHE A 639 -4.29 -31.41 -2.05
C PHE A 639 -5.65 -32.03 -1.79
N VAL A 640 -6.34 -31.55 -0.76
CA VAL A 640 -7.51 -32.23 -0.18
C VAL A 640 -8.79 -31.47 -0.46
N TYR A 641 -9.77 -32.18 -1.00
CA TYR A 641 -11.12 -31.68 -1.29
C TYR A 641 -12.12 -32.50 -0.48
N ALA A 642 -12.88 -31.87 0.42
CA ALA A 642 -13.72 -32.57 1.40
C ALA A 642 -15.12 -31.98 1.56
N GLY A 643 -16.14 -32.83 1.69
CA GLY A 643 -17.49 -32.46 2.14
C GLY A 643 -18.16 -31.33 1.35
N ALA A 644 -18.25 -30.13 1.95
CA ALA A 644 -18.93 -28.96 1.39
C ALA A 644 -18.19 -28.34 0.18
N ASP A 645 -16.89 -28.56 0.05
CA ASP A 645 -16.10 -28.20 -1.14
C ASP A 645 -16.62 -28.97 -2.37
N VAL A 646 -16.92 -30.27 -2.16
CA VAL A 646 -17.43 -31.18 -3.19
C VAL A 646 -18.95 -31.03 -3.46
N VAL A 647 -19.74 -30.51 -2.51
CA VAL A 647 -21.22 -30.51 -2.56
C VAL A 647 -21.88 -29.11 -2.43
N LYS A 648 -21.14 -28.05 -2.10
CA LYS A 648 -21.65 -26.67 -1.84
C LYS A 648 -20.83 -25.51 -2.42
N ALA A 649 -19.88 -25.81 -3.29
CA ALA A 649 -19.51 -25.05 -4.50
C ALA A 649 -20.69 -24.38 -5.32
N HIS A 650 -21.94 -24.53 -4.91
CA HIS A 650 -23.13 -24.48 -5.75
C HIS A 650 -23.97 -23.21 -5.54
N ALA A 651 -23.50 -22.07 -6.03
CA ALA A 651 -24.36 -20.96 -6.52
C ALA A 651 -23.52 -19.91 -7.29
N ASN A 652 -23.46 -20.05 -8.62
CA ASN A 652 -23.11 -18.99 -9.60
C ASN A 652 -21.63 -18.49 -9.75
N SER A 653 -20.59 -19.34 -9.70
CA SER A 653 -19.25 -18.88 -10.16
C SER A 653 -18.22 -19.93 -10.64
N LEU A 654 -18.30 -21.21 -10.28
CA LEU A 654 -17.14 -22.12 -10.39
C LEU A 654 -16.65 -22.52 -11.79
N MET A 655 -17.41 -22.26 -12.85
CA MET A 655 -16.85 -22.36 -14.21
C MET A 655 -15.95 -21.18 -14.58
N ALA A 656 -16.12 -20.02 -13.93
CA ALA A 656 -15.32 -18.83 -14.19
C ALA A 656 -14.01 -18.84 -13.39
N SER A 657 -14.03 -19.39 -12.17
CA SER A 657 -12.87 -19.40 -11.25
C SER A 657 -12.84 -20.68 -10.40
N PRO A 658 -12.40 -21.83 -10.94
CA PRO A 658 -12.14 -23.03 -10.15
C PRO A 658 -10.87 -22.86 -9.29
N ASP A 659 -10.74 -23.73 -8.29
CA ASP A 659 -9.51 -23.87 -7.52
C ASP A 659 -8.31 -24.16 -8.41
N ARG A 660 -7.14 -23.74 -7.93
CA ARG A 660 -5.88 -23.82 -8.64
C ARG A 660 -4.82 -24.50 -7.80
N VAL A 661 -4.31 -25.62 -8.28
CA VAL A 661 -3.05 -26.19 -7.80
C VAL A 661 -1.93 -25.70 -8.73
N THR A 662 -0.95 -24.98 -8.19
CA THR A 662 -0.02 -24.20 -9.02
C THR A 662 1.29 -24.91 -9.35
N ASP A 663 1.63 -26.00 -8.66
CA ASP A 663 2.92 -26.67 -8.79
C ASP A 663 2.87 -28.19 -8.60
N PHE A 664 1.75 -28.84 -8.94
CA PHE A 664 1.58 -30.28 -8.77
C PHE A 664 2.72 -31.07 -9.44
N LYS A 665 3.43 -31.86 -8.64
CA LYS A 665 4.55 -32.73 -9.03
C LYS A 665 4.34 -34.14 -8.51
N GLY A 666 3.49 -34.91 -9.19
CA GLY A 666 3.24 -36.31 -8.80
C GLY A 666 4.48 -37.21 -8.77
N ALA A 667 5.57 -36.84 -9.46
CA ALA A 667 6.88 -37.51 -9.39
C ALA A 667 7.66 -37.24 -8.09
N GLU A 668 7.42 -36.09 -7.42
CA GLU A 668 7.95 -35.78 -6.09
C GLU A 668 7.07 -36.37 -4.97
N GLY A 669 5.84 -36.76 -5.30
CA GLY A 669 4.96 -37.54 -4.42
C GLY A 669 3.58 -36.94 -4.25
N ASP A 670 3.28 -35.81 -4.90
CA ASP A 670 2.02 -35.10 -4.74
C ASP A 670 0.80 -35.94 -5.11
N ARG A 671 -0.25 -35.85 -4.31
CA ARG A 671 -1.53 -36.55 -4.51
C ARG A 671 -2.71 -35.64 -4.20
N PHE A 672 -3.80 -35.87 -4.91
CA PHE A 672 -5.13 -35.35 -4.60
C PHE A 672 -5.83 -36.31 -3.63
N GLN A 673 -6.45 -35.78 -2.57
CA GLN A 673 -7.25 -36.57 -1.64
C GLN A 673 -8.71 -36.10 -1.73
N LEU A 674 -9.64 -37.02 -2.01
CA LEU A 674 -11.07 -36.72 -2.11
C LEU A 674 -11.82 -37.35 -0.94
N ASP A 675 -12.48 -36.53 -0.12
CA ASP A 675 -13.28 -36.98 1.03
C ASP A 675 -14.76 -36.58 0.87
N TYR A 676 -15.51 -37.43 0.17
CA TYR A 676 -16.93 -37.18 -0.17
C TYR A 676 -17.90 -37.26 1.02
N ASP A 677 -17.56 -37.97 2.10
CA ASP A 677 -18.55 -38.41 3.11
C ASP A 677 -18.28 -37.91 4.55
N ASN A 678 -17.33 -36.99 4.76
CA ASN A 678 -16.95 -36.44 6.08
C ASN A 678 -16.64 -37.50 7.16
N ASN A 679 -16.35 -38.74 6.75
CA ASN A 679 -16.16 -39.87 7.64
C ASN A 679 -14.84 -40.54 7.29
N LEU A 680 -13.78 -40.10 7.98
CA LEU A 680 -12.33 -40.35 7.79
C LEU A 680 -11.86 -41.83 7.81
N SER A 681 -12.69 -42.81 7.45
CA SER A 681 -12.33 -44.23 7.57
C SER A 681 -11.95 -44.95 6.27
N THR A 682 -12.24 -44.40 5.08
CA THR A 682 -11.78 -44.97 3.79
C THR A 682 -11.60 -43.91 2.70
N PRO A 683 -10.47 -43.85 1.97
CA PRO A 683 -10.31 -42.98 0.81
C PRO A 683 -11.32 -43.33 -0.29
N ASN A 684 -12.11 -42.37 -0.75
CA ASN A 684 -12.99 -42.52 -1.90
C ASN A 684 -12.20 -42.17 -3.17
N LEU A 685 -11.32 -43.08 -3.61
CA LEU A 685 -10.57 -42.92 -4.87
C LEU A 685 -11.54 -42.83 -6.06
N PRO A 686 -11.23 -42.02 -7.09
CA PRO A 686 -11.91 -42.12 -8.36
C PRO A 686 -11.89 -43.56 -8.90
N ILE A 687 -13.00 -44.02 -9.44
CA ILE A 687 -13.15 -45.39 -9.99
C ILE A 687 -12.30 -45.56 -11.26
N GLY A 688 -11.89 -44.44 -11.88
CA GLY A 688 -10.90 -44.39 -12.95
C GLY A 688 -10.49 -42.95 -13.26
N LEU A 689 -9.31 -42.77 -13.87
CA LEU A 689 -8.81 -41.49 -14.36
C LEU A 689 -8.49 -41.61 -15.86
N PHE A 690 -8.96 -40.70 -16.70
CA PHE A 690 -8.76 -40.75 -18.15
C PHE A 690 -8.12 -39.47 -18.70
N HIS A 691 -7.08 -39.60 -19.52
CA HIS A 691 -6.48 -38.46 -20.21
C HIS A 691 -7.19 -38.19 -21.55
N ALA A 692 -7.89 -37.05 -21.62
CA ALA A 692 -8.72 -36.67 -22.76
C ALA A 692 -8.03 -35.75 -23.79
N GLY A 693 -6.75 -35.43 -23.59
CA GLY A 693 -5.94 -34.60 -24.50
C GLY A 693 -6.29 -33.11 -24.49
N SER A 694 -5.75 -32.38 -25.47
CA SER A 694 -5.93 -30.93 -25.60
C SER A 694 -7.18 -30.56 -26.43
N ARG A 695 -7.90 -29.53 -25.97
CA ARG A 695 -9.10 -28.97 -26.60
C ARG A 695 -8.94 -27.46 -26.71
N ALA A 696 -9.16 -26.89 -27.90
CA ALA A 696 -8.90 -25.47 -28.16
C ALA A 696 -10.17 -24.62 -28.38
N GLU A 697 -11.33 -25.26 -28.59
CA GLU A 697 -12.57 -24.60 -29.03
C GLU A 697 -13.69 -24.75 -27.99
N GLY A 698 -14.61 -23.79 -27.98
CA GLY A 698 -15.78 -23.80 -27.11
C GLY A 698 -15.52 -23.31 -25.68
N GLN A 699 -16.59 -23.25 -24.89
CA GLN A 699 -16.51 -22.97 -23.45
C GLN A 699 -15.93 -24.18 -22.70
N LEU A 700 -15.27 -23.96 -21.55
CA LEU A 700 -14.69 -25.04 -20.74
C LEU A 700 -15.68 -26.18 -20.47
N ALA A 701 -16.94 -25.86 -20.18
CA ALA A 701 -18.02 -26.83 -20.00
C ALA A 701 -18.18 -27.81 -21.17
N GLN A 702 -18.10 -27.31 -22.39
CA GLN A 702 -18.23 -28.11 -23.60
C GLN A 702 -17.01 -28.99 -23.80
N ALA A 703 -15.82 -28.47 -23.49
CA ALA A 703 -14.58 -29.23 -23.53
C ALA A 703 -14.60 -30.40 -22.52
N ILE A 704 -15.09 -30.16 -21.30
CA ILE A 704 -15.25 -31.20 -20.27
C ILE A 704 -16.28 -32.25 -20.69
N GLY A 705 -17.47 -31.82 -21.14
CA GLY A 705 -18.50 -32.76 -21.60
C GLY A 705 -18.01 -33.67 -22.74
N ALA A 706 -17.24 -33.11 -23.68
CA ALA A 706 -16.62 -33.88 -24.75
C ALA A 706 -15.49 -34.81 -24.25
N ALA A 707 -14.77 -34.44 -23.19
CA ALA A 707 -13.76 -35.29 -22.57
C ALA A 707 -14.36 -36.56 -21.96
N PHE A 708 -15.50 -36.44 -21.27
CA PHE A 708 -16.25 -37.59 -20.75
C PHE A 708 -16.83 -38.45 -21.88
N ALA A 709 -17.38 -37.83 -22.94
CA ALA A 709 -17.88 -38.58 -24.10
C ALA A 709 -16.79 -39.38 -24.81
N ASP A 710 -15.58 -38.83 -24.96
CA ASP A 710 -14.44 -39.54 -25.55
C ASP A 710 -13.98 -40.73 -24.70
N LYS A 711 -14.04 -40.61 -23.37
CA LYS A 711 -13.78 -41.73 -22.45
C LYS A 711 -14.75 -42.88 -22.70
N ASP A 712 -16.04 -42.57 -22.76
CA ASP A 712 -17.12 -43.57 -22.96
C ASP A 712 -17.01 -44.28 -24.31
N GLN A 713 -16.53 -43.60 -25.36
CA GLN A 713 -16.31 -44.22 -26.66
C GLN A 713 -15.06 -45.12 -26.70
N LYS A 714 -14.01 -44.78 -25.95
CA LYS A 714 -12.70 -45.47 -26.01
C LYS A 714 -12.58 -46.63 -25.02
N GLN A 715 -13.38 -46.69 -23.96
CA GLN A 715 -13.52 -47.88 -23.13
C GLN A 715 -14.51 -48.84 -23.80
N THR A 716 -14.00 -49.91 -24.43
CA THR A 716 -14.79 -50.90 -25.16
C THR A 716 -15.87 -51.55 -24.29
N GLY A 717 -17.13 -51.21 -24.53
CA GLY A 717 -18.31 -51.78 -23.88
C GLY A 717 -19.12 -50.69 -23.19
N SER A 718 -20.16 -50.20 -23.85
CA SER A 718 -21.16 -49.22 -23.39
C SER A 718 -21.56 -49.38 -21.92
N GLN A 719 -20.78 -48.82 -21.00
CA GLN A 719 -21.18 -48.60 -19.62
C GLN A 719 -21.41 -47.10 -19.47
N ALA A 720 -22.60 -46.73 -19.00
CA ALA A 720 -22.93 -45.35 -18.69
C ALA A 720 -21.91 -44.76 -17.69
N LEU A 721 -21.66 -43.45 -17.78
CA LEU A 721 -20.87 -42.67 -16.81
C LEU A 721 -21.18 -43.13 -15.39
N LYS A 722 -20.14 -43.55 -14.66
CA LYS A 722 -20.27 -43.89 -13.24
C LYS A 722 -19.93 -42.66 -12.44
N ALA A 723 -20.67 -42.43 -11.35
CA ALA A 723 -20.25 -41.46 -10.35
C ALA A 723 -18.82 -41.80 -9.89
N ARG A 724 -18.01 -40.77 -9.64
CA ARG A 724 -16.60 -40.82 -9.22
C ARG A 724 -15.61 -41.21 -10.33
N GLU A 725 -15.91 -40.91 -11.59
CA GLU A 725 -14.94 -41.00 -12.69
C GLU A 725 -14.23 -39.66 -12.89
N ALA A 726 -12.92 -39.69 -13.09
CA ALA A 726 -12.11 -38.50 -13.31
C ALA A 726 -11.61 -38.41 -14.75
N VAL A 727 -11.62 -37.19 -15.31
CA VAL A 727 -10.95 -36.87 -16.57
C VAL A 727 -9.93 -35.77 -16.35
N PHE A 728 -8.83 -35.88 -17.08
CA PHE A 728 -7.78 -34.90 -17.14
C PHE A 728 -7.67 -34.40 -18.58
N LEU A 729 -7.74 -33.08 -18.80
CA LEU A 729 -7.73 -32.45 -20.13
C LEU A 729 -6.92 -31.15 -20.13
N SER A 730 -6.47 -30.73 -21.31
CA SER A 730 -5.96 -29.36 -21.49
C SER A 730 -6.97 -28.51 -22.26
N TRP A 731 -7.27 -27.31 -21.78
CA TRP A 731 -8.11 -26.33 -22.47
C TRP A 731 -7.45 -24.95 -22.45
N GLN A 732 -7.31 -24.33 -23.62
CA GLN A 732 -6.64 -23.01 -23.78
C GLN A 732 -5.27 -22.91 -23.09
N ALA A 733 -4.43 -23.94 -23.26
CA ALA A 733 -3.10 -24.08 -22.66
C ALA A 733 -3.08 -24.17 -21.11
N LYS A 734 -4.24 -24.32 -20.46
CA LYS A 734 -4.35 -24.69 -19.05
C LYS A 734 -4.76 -26.15 -18.95
N THR A 735 -4.47 -26.75 -17.80
CA THR A 735 -4.71 -28.16 -17.54
C THR A 735 -5.75 -28.29 -16.44
N TYR A 736 -6.71 -29.19 -16.63
CA TYR A 736 -7.85 -29.37 -15.74
C TYR A 736 -8.00 -30.82 -15.34
N LEU A 737 -8.22 -31.04 -14.04
CA LEU A 737 -8.67 -32.29 -13.46
C LEU A 737 -10.14 -32.13 -13.11
N VAL A 738 -10.98 -33.02 -13.61
CA VAL A 738 -12.42 -33.01 -13.34
C VAL A 738 -12.84 -34.34 -12.76
N VAL A 739 -13.56 -34.33 -11.65
CA VAL A 739 -14.11 -35.54 -11.03
C VAL A 739 -15.62 -35.44 -11.06
N ASN A 740 -16.25 -36.33 -11.83
CA ASN A 740 -17.70 -36.42 -11.94
C ASN A 740 -18.26 -37.07 -10.68
N ASP A 741 -19.19 -36.41 -9.97
CA ASP A 741 -19.84 -36.98 -8.79
C ASP A 741 -21.24 -37.55 -9.09
N GLN A 742 -21.61 -37.64 -10.38
CA GLN A 742 -22.94 -38.04 -10.82
C GLN A 742 -22.93 -39.26 -11.74
N THR A 743 -24.08 -39.93 -11.81
CA THR A 743 -24.33 -41.05 -12.74
C THR A 743 -24.85 -40.57 -14.11
N ALA A 744 -24.84 -39.26 -14.35
CA ALA A 744 -25.24 -38.61 -15.60
C ALA A 744 -24.06 -37.81 -16.19
N GLY A 745 -24.26 -37.20 -17.36
CA GLY A 745 -23.28 -36.32 -18.01
C GLY A 745 -22.80 -35.17 -17.13
N PHE A 746 -21.68 -34.56 -17.52
CA PHE A 746 -21.04 -33.48 -16.77
C PHE A 746 -22.04 -32.42 -16.28
N SER A 747 -21.97 -32.12 -14.98
CA SER A 747 -22.74 -31.08 -14.33
C SER A 747 -21.81 -29.96 -13.87
N ALA A 748 -21.98 -28.79 -14.46
CA ALA A 748 -21.28 -27.57 -14.03
C ALA A 748 -21.57 -27.18 -12.57
N THR A 749 -22.62 -27.74 -11.98
CA THR A 749 -22.92 -27.53 -10.57
C THR A 749 -22.32 -28.61 -9.70
N ASN A 750 -22.30 -29.88 -10.12
CA ASN A 750 -22.06 -31.01 -9.20
C ASN A 750 -20.72 -31.72 -9.38
N ASP A 751 -19.94 -31.36 -10.40
CA ASP A 751 -18.66 -31.99 -10.66
C ASP A 751 -17.52 -31.09 -10.17
N LEU A 752 -16.52 -31.71 -9.54
CA LEU A 752 -15.32 -31.01 -9.08
C LEU A 752 -14.45 -30.67 -10.29
N VAL A 753 -14.09 -29.40 -10.44
CA VAL A 753 -13.20 -28.91 -11.51
C VAL A 753 -12.02 -28.18 -10.87
N ILE A 754 -10.81 -28.66 -11.14
CA ILE A 754 -9.56 -28.10 -10.61
C ILE A 754 -8.68 -27.70 -11.79
N ASN A 755 -8.12 -26.49 -11.76
CA ASN A 755 -7.06 -26.09 -12.68
C ASN A 755 -5.69 -26.46 -12.08
N VAL A 756 -4.93 -27.30 -12.76
CA VAL A 756 -3.69 -27.87 -12.24
C VAL A 756 -2.52 -27.49 -13.13
N THR A 757 -1.55 -26.78 -12.59
CA THR A 757 -0.25 -26.52 -13.23
C THR A 757 0.75 -27.57 -12.78
N GLY A 758 1.64 -28.02 -13.67
CA GLY A 758 2.67 -29.02 -13.36
C GLY A 758 2.24 -30.48 -13.56
N MET A 759 0.94 -30.76 -13.61
CA MET A 759 0.44 -32.13 -13.82
C MET A 759 0.84 -32.66 -15.21
N GLN A 760 1.65 -33.72 -15.20
CA GLN A 760 2.12 -34.45 -16.38
C GLN A 760 1.84 -35.95 -16.22
N MET A 761 1.73 -36.67 -17.35
CA MET A 761 1.67 -38.13 -17.34
C MET A 761 2.94 -38.71 -16.72
N GLN A 762 2.80 -39.72 -15.86
CA GLN A 762 3.91 -40.38 -15.18
C GLN A 762 4.38 -41.62 -15.97
N ALA A 763 5.58 -42.11 -15.64
CA ALA A 763 6.13 -43.32 -16.26
C ALA A 763 5.21 -44.53 -16.00
N GLY A 764 4.70 -45.14 -17.08
CA GLY A 764 3.75 -46.27 -17.02
C GLY A 764 2.31 -45.89 -17.36
N ASP A 765 1.99 -44.59 -17.47
CA ASP A 765 0.70 -44.13 -17.96
C ASP A 765 0.57 -44.34 -19.49
N ALA A 766 -0.61 -44.77 -19.94
CA ALA A 766 -0.88 -44.93 -21.36
C ALA A 766 -1.00 -43.56 -22.06
N SER A 767 -0.38 -43.41 -23.23
CA SER A 767 -0.38 -42.15 -24.01
C SER A 767 -1.76 -41.70 -24.49
N ALA A 768 -2.74 -42.61 -24.54
CA ALA A 768 -4.17 -42.33 -24.66
C ALA A 768 -4.95 -43.48 -23.99
N GLY A 769 -5.52 -43.24 -22.80
CA GLY A 769 -6.22 -44.28 -22.05
C GLY A 769 -6.35 -44.00 -20.56
N SER A 770 -6.79 -45.02 -19.81
CA SER A 770 -6.88 -44.96 -18.34
C SER A 770 -5.49 -44.74 -17.71
N LEU A 771 -5.40 -43.78 -16.82
CA LEU A 771 -4.24 -43.51 -15.95
C LEU A 771 -4.33 -44.34 -14.67
N ASN A 772 -3.19 -44.62 -14.04
CA ASN A 772 -3.23 -45.25 -12.72
C ASN A 772 -3.64 -44.22 -11.65
N VAL A 773 -4.83 -44.41 -11.08
CA VAL A 773 -5.42 -43.49 -10.10
C VAL A 773 -4.49 -43.27 -8.90
N SER A 774 -3.74 -44.29 -8.43
CA SER A 774 -2.85 -44.17 -7.26
C SER A 774 -1.62 -43.27 -7.48
N ASN A 775 -1.32 -42.91 -8.73
CA ASN A 775 -0.24 -41.98 -9.06
C ASN A 775 -0.63 -40.51 -8.82
N TYR A 776 -1.94 -40.25 -8.73
CA TYR A 776 -2.50 -38.91 -8.64
C TYR A 776 -3.42 -38.74 -7.45
N PHE A 777 -3.96 -39.84 -6.90
CA PHE A 777 -4.88 -39.82 -5.77
C PHE A 777 -4.40 -40.75 -4.65
N VAL A 778 -4.78 -40.42 -3.41
CA VAL A 778 -4.49 -41.21 -2.19
C VAL A 778 -5.74 -41.49 -1.38
#